data_AF-A0A7R7EJC9-F1
#
_entry.id   AF-A0A7R7EJC9-F1
#
_cell.length_a   1.000
_cell.length_b   1.000
_cell.length_c   1.000
_cell.angle_alpha   90.00
_cell.angle_beta   90.00
_cell.angle_gamma   90.00
#
_symmetry.space_group_name_H-M   'P 1'
#
loop_
_entity.id
_entity.type
_entity.pdbx_description
1 polymer ?
#
loop_
_entity_poly.entity_id
_entity_poly.type
_entity_poly.pdbx_seq_one_letter_code
_entity_poly.pdbx_strand_id
1 'polypeptide(L)'
;MKWKKKMTILLSIVLIIGTMTGCSNTGKEKKEKEVAMGRYMEQTIDMPKAVQSGDEIAFLMKINPEGKLEIYSVPMKPKEGESSIKYTLDSNNSWTRSVPKWLNENELGDPKGGVSDVSYAPDGTMYAIWTKNINDDKVKVKLLKSTDGEKAEELDFKEYKKDVGYNRRPDAIEVLKDGSILLNFYGKWSVYKDGKVTSSFELGDYTYAMNGSTILGMNAKQDGCIQVDVTTGKTISEIPFVSKSSNGAFTADKEGNWEMVSNTGIHRMTKNGNCWETILDGALASMSMPSMSPNSIVSGEKDDYYVMYESGGNGFRQIKHYIYDKNVPTTPSKTLSIVSLEDNMTVRQAISDFQHQNQDVKVDYKVLMSEDDGTTASDYIKKINTELLAGKGSDIILLDGLPVDSYIEKGVLADLSNIINPLIKKKEVNKNIIENSKKNGKIYSIPLKYSVTFAFGDKEAVSATKSIKDLGTYAKNSAKTPIFGEGVINKDLITKLYKYYSNDMIKDNNIDKDVLTEFLKETKIIADQSKSKSGKLDEESIWQENMMNEEKSLMLYDKTSLLGLTDISDMYCIFAPLKVLDITKGDYDTIDGKYIPSGFLGINNASSQKKLAAKFIKELYSEKVQKAELGDGFPVNIKALENYELAYDDFILTTTNGLEVTQPSKEKMQKILELCRSVTTPIAIDQTLLDMIETEAEAYIGGNADLDSTVNKIMEKTKAYLNE
;
A
#
# COMPACT_ATOMS: atom_id res chain seq x y z
N MET A 1 54.91 25.42 18.05
CA MET A 1 54.28 26.73 18.33
C MET A 1 52.91 26.74 17.65
N LYS A 2 51.83 26.66 18.43
CA LYS A 2 50.43 27.19 18.26
C LYS A 2 49.85 27.29 16.83
N TRP A 3 48.61 26.96 16.46
CA TRP A 3 47.39 26.36 17.04
C TRP A 3 46.31 26.51 15.92
N LYS A 4 45.37 25.56 15.76
CA LYS A 4 43.95 25.71 15.26
C LYS A 4 43.42 24.32 14.83
N LYS A 5 42.89 23.54 15.79
CA LYS A 5 41.43 23.30 16.07
C LYS A 5 40.73 22.62 14.87
N LYS A 6 40.68 21.28 14.76
CA LYS A 6 39.77 20.33 15.44
C LYS A 6 38.32 20.82 15.57
N MET A 7 37.46 20.30 14.70
CA MET A 7 36.01 20.23 14.90
C MET A 7 35.66 18.74 14.84
N THR A 8 35.56 18.12 16.01
CA THR A 8 35.06 16.75 16.17
C THR A 8 33.65 16.92 16.71
N ILE A 9 32.64 16.63 15.90
CA ILE A 9 31.25 16.58 16.36
C ILE A 9 31.11 15.29 17.15
N LEU A 10 30.79 15.42 18.43
CA LEU A 10 30.52 14.30 19.32
C LEU A 10 29.08 13.86 19.03
N LEU A 11 28.90 12.79 18.25
CA LEU A 11 27.62 12.08 18.13
C LEU A 11 27.36 11.35 19.46
N SER A 12 26.35 11.80 20.19
CA SER A 12 25.90 11.18 21.42
C SER A 12 25.16 9.88 21.11
N ILE A 13 25.85 8.76 21.33
CA ILE A 13 25.28 7.39 21.37
C ILE A 13 24.22 7.35 22.47
N VAL A 14 22.95 7.19 22.11
CA VAL A 14 21.88 6.88 23.06
C VAL A 14 21.56 5.39 22.96
N LEU A 15 22.09 4.62 23.93
CA LEU A 15 21.63 3.28 24.24
C LEU A 15 20.17 3.36 24.74
N ILE A 16 19.24 2.78 23.99
CA ILE A 16 17.87 2.56 24.43
C ILE A 16 17.89 1.46 25.50
N ILE A 17 17.92 1.85 26.77
CA ILE A 17 17.58 0.96 27.88
C ILE A 17 16.11 1.18 28.20
N GLY A 18 15.28 0.21 27.85
CA GLY A 18 13.89 0.13 28.28
C GLY A 18 13.78 0.12 29.80
N THR A 19 12.98 1.01 30.35
CA THR A 19 12.73 1.03 31.80
C THR A 19 11.56 0.11 32.13
N MET A 20 11.89 -1.06 32.64
CA MET A 20 11.08 -1.72 33.66
C MET A 20 10.84 -0.73 34.82
N THR A 21 9.58 -0.56 35.20
CA THR A 21 9.16 0.20 36.38
C THR A 21 9.52 -0.56 37.65
N GLY A 22 10.46 -0.05 38.42
CA GLY A 22 10.78 -0.51 39.77
C GLY A 22 10.73 0.65 40.76
N CYS A 23 9.78 0.59 41.69
CA CYS A 23 9.57 1.57 42.76
C CYS A 23 10.82 1.81 43.64
N SER A 24 11.19 3.07 43.87
CA SER A 24 11.57 3.53 45.21
C SER A 24 11.39 5.03 45.34
N ASN A 25 10.71 5.41 46.42
CA ASN A 25 10.26 6.74 46.75
C ASN A 25 11.34 7.44 47.60
N THR A 26 12.09 8.39 47.04
CA THR A 26 12.82 9.40 47.83
C THR A 26 12.82 10.73 47.09
N GLY A 27 12.35 11.77 47.78
CA GLY A 27 12.25 13.13 47.25
C GLY A 27 13.62 13.67 46.84
N LYS A 28 13.76 13.94 45.54
CA LYS A 28 14.78 14.83 44.97
C LYS A 28 14.08 15.74 43.98
N GLU A 29 14.41 17.03 44.07
CA GLU A 29 13.99 18.08 43.14
C GLU A 29 14.05 17.57 41.69
N LYS A 30 12.94 17.72 40.96
CA LYS A 30 12.90 17.47 39.52
C LYS A 30 13.87 18.44 38.85
N LYS A 31 15.12 18.00 38.61
CA LYS A 31 15.94 18.60 37.54
C LYS A 31 15.14 18.46 36.26
N GLU A 32 14.79 19.58 35.62
CA GLU A 32 14.26 19.56 34.26
C GLU A 32 15.20 18.71 33.41
N LYS A 33 14.67 17.65 32.81
CA LYS A 33 15.43 16.83 31.88
C LYS A 33 15.79 17.74 30.70
N GLU A 34 17.08 17.95 30.49
CA GLU A 34 17.60 18.65 29.31
C GLU A 34 17.06 17.93 28.07
N VAL A 35 16.28 18.65 27.25
CA VAL A 35 15.67 18.10 26.05
C VAL A 35 16.76 17.97 25.00
N ALA A 36 16.97 16.75 24.48
CA ALA A 36 17.91 16.55 23.39
C ALA A 36 17.41 17.30 22.15
N MET A 37 18.32 18.01 21.47
CA MET A 37 18.04 18.89 20.35
C MET A 37 18.76 18.39 19.09
N GLY A 38 18.20 18.71 17.93
CA GLY A 38 18.71 18.33 16.62
C GLY A 38 17.91 17.23 15.96
N ARG A 39 17.22 17.55 14.86
CA ARG A 39 16.63 16.55 13.97
C ARG A 39 16.54 17.04 12.53
N TYR A 40 16.38 16.13 11.58
CA TYR A 40 16.05 16.48 10.21
C TYR A 40 14.63 17.01 10.12
N MET A 41 14.47 18.09 9.36
CA MET A 41 13.21 18.75 9.05
C MET A 41 12.89 18.54 7.58
N GLU A 42 11.65 18.16 7.29
CA GLU A 42 11.17 17.95 5.93
C GLU A 42 10.71 19.25 5.28
N GLN A 43 11.11 19.46 4.04
CA GLN A 43 10.62 20.48 3.13
C GLN A 43 10.11 19.83 1.83
N THR A 44 9.01 20.32 1.29
CA THR A 44 8.54 19.90 -0.05
C THR A 44 9.25 20.72 -1.13
N ILE A 45 9.74 20.04 -2.17
CA ILE A 45 10.22 20.63 -3.41
C ILE A 45 9.17 20.36 -4.48
N ASP A 46 8.53 21.42 -4.99
CA ASP A 46 7.55 21.28 -6.06
C ASP A 46 8.23 20.72 -7.31
N MET A 47 7.63 19.70 -7.93
CA MET A 47 8.13 19.16 -9.19
C MET A 47 8.02 20.18 -10.32
N PRO A 48 8.73 20.04 -11.45
CA PRO A 48 8.46 20.86 -12.63
C PRO A 48 7.00 20.77 -13.08
N LYS A 49 6.43 21.87 -13.57
CA LYS A 49 5.01 21.94 -13.97
C LYS A 49 4.60 20.85 -14.96
N ALA A 50 5.47 20.54 -15.94
CA ALA A 50 5.21 19.50 -16.93
C ALA A 50 5.14 18.10 -16.32
N VAL A 51 5.86 17.86 -15.21
CA VAL A 51 5.78 16.61 -14.46
C VAL A 51 4.52 16.57 -13.61
N GLN A 52 4.13 17.70 -13.00
CA GLN A 52 2.89 17.79 -12.24
C GLN A 52 1.63 17.60 -13.11
N SER A 53 1.64 18.07 -14.36
CA SER A 53 0.53 17.92 -15.30
C SER A 53 0.45 16.56 -15.98
N GLY A 54 1.48 15.70 -15.83
CA GLY A 54 1.59 14.43 -16.55
C GLY A 54 2.07 14.57 -18.00
N ASP A 55 2.49 15.77 -18.44
CA ASP A 55 3.07 15.95 -19.78
C ASP A 55 4.45 15.28 -19.91
N GLU A 56 5.14 15.10 -18.79
CA GLU A 56 6.44 14.43 -18.67
C GLU A 56 6.51 13.51 -17.45
N ILE A 57 7.21 12.38 -17.57
CA ILE A 57 7.43 11.43 -16.48
C ILE A 57 8.88 11.52 -16.01
N ALA A 58 9.13 11.99 -14.79
CA ALA A 58 10.49 12.12 -14.23
C ALA A 58 10.92 10.85 -13.48
N PHE A 59 11.86 10.06 -13.98
CA PHE A 59 12.14 8.71 -13.46
C PHE A 59 13.49 8.56 -12.75
N LEU A 60 14.39 9.54 -12.90
CA LEU A 60 15.74 9.47 -12.36
C LEU A 60 16.08 10.74 -11.59
N MET A 61 16.69 10.59 -10.41
CA MET A 61 17.19 11.67 -9.56
C MET A 61 18.67 11.43 -9.26
N LYS A 62 19.52 12.44 -9.50
CA LYS A 62 20.98 12.35 -9.31
C LYS A 62 21.52 13.67 -8.76
N ILE A 63 22.68 13.60 -8.10
CA ILE A 63 23.52 14.77 -7.84
C ILE A 63 24.59 14.82 -8.92
N ASN A 64 24.68 15.94 -9.61
CA ASN A 64 25.67 16.13 -10.66
C ASN A 64 27.07 16.43 -10.06
N PRO A 65 28.15 16.43 -10.87
CA PRO A 65 29.50 16.71 -10.38
C PRO A 65 29.68 18.07 -9.71
N GLU A 66 28.83 19.07 -10.02
CA GLU A 66 28.82 20.38 -9.35
C GLU A 66 28.01 20.41 -8.05
N GLY A 67 27.47 19.27 -7.59
CA GLY A 67 26.72 19.15 -6.35
C GLY A 67 25.25 19.59 -6.45
N LYS A 68 24.71 19.77 -7.67
CA LYS A 68 23.31 20.16 -7.89
C LYS A 68 22.42 18.95 -8.08
N LEU A 69 21.20 19.05 -7.58
CA LEU A 69 20.16 18.06 -7.84
C LEU A 69 19.69 18.17 -9.30
N GLU A 70 19.64 17.02 -9.97
CA GLU A 70 19.10 16.87 -11.31
C GLU A 70 18.04 15.78 -11.33
N ILE A 71 17.02 15.99 -12.17
CA ILE A 71 16.06 14.95 -12.53
C ILE A 71 16.01 14.80 -14.04
N TYR A 72 15.85 13.56 -14.50
CA TYR A 72 15.62 13.24 -15.91
C TYR A 72 14.18 12.79 -16.11
N SER A 73 13.58 13.25 -17.20
CA SER A 73 12.21 12.91 -17.59
C SER A 73 12.11 12.58 -19.07
N VAL A 74 11.03 11.89 -19.42
CA VAL A 74 10.60 11.60 -20.79
C VAL A 74 9.23 12.24 -21.03
N PRO A 75 8.99 12.93 -22.16
CA PRO A 75 7.65 13.45 -22.47
C PRO A 75 6.67 12.35 -22.84
N MET A 76 5.39 12.53 -22.49
CA MET A 76 4.30 11.62 -22.92
C MET A 76 3.91 11.80 -24.38
N LYS A 77 4.13 13.00 -24.92
CA LYS A 77 3.96 13.31 -26.36
C LYS A 77 5.24 13.95 -26.89
N PRO A 78 6.31 13.15 -27.04
CA PRO A 78 7.62 13.68 -27.41
C PRO A 78 7.60 14.23 -28.84
N LYS A 79 8.36 15.31 -29.05
CA LYS A 79 8.64 15.88 -30.37
C LYS A 79 10.00 15.40 -30.83
N GLU A 80 10.23 15.44 -32.15
CA GLU A 80 11.54 15.18 -32.72
C GLU A 80 12.60 16.08 -32.06
N GLY A 81 13.67 15.48 -31.55
CA GLY A 81 14.74 16.20 -30.84
C GLY A 81 14.47 16.47 -29.35
N GLU A 82 13.36 15.97 -28.78
CA GLU A 82 13.00 16.12 -27.36
C GLU A 82 12.58 14.78 -26.74
N SER A 83 13.35 13.71 -26.97
CA SER A 83 13.11 12.38 -26.39
C SER A 83 13.49 12.31 -24.90
N SER A 84 14.48 13.11 -24.48
CA SER A 84 15.04 13.09 -23.12
C SER A 84 15.18 14.50 -22.57
N ILE A 85 14.59 14.76 -21.41
CA ILE A 85 14.57 16.08 -20.76
C ILE A 85 15.35 16.01 -19.45
N LYS A 86 16.04 17.10 -19.11
CA LYS A 86 16.74 17.26 -17.84
C LYS A 86 16.31 18.54 -17.14
N TYR A 87 16.07 18.44 -15.84
CA TYR A 87 15.90 19.59 -14.97
C TYR A 87 17.01 19.65 -13.94
N THR A 88 17.52 20.86 -13.70
CA THR A 88 18.50 21.13 -12.64
C THR A 88 17.88 22.06 -11.62
N LEU A 89 17.97 21.71 -10.33
CA LEU A 89 17.47 22.52 -9.22
C LEU A 89 18.48 23.64 -8.90
N ASP A 90 18.00 24.86 -8.76
CA ASP A 90 18.80 25.98 -8.28
C ASP A 90 18.69 26.18 -6.75
N SER A 91 19.45 27.14 -6.22
CA SER A 91 19.45 27.46 -4.79
C SER A 91 18.16 28.08 -4.27
N ASN A 92 17.24 28.49 -5.15
CA ASN A 92 15.93 29.04 -4.81
C ASN A 92 14.82 27.99 -4.95
N ASN A 93 15.18 26.70 -5.04
CA ASN A 93 14.27 25.58 -5.31
C ASN A 93 13.46 25.75 -6.59
N SER A 94 14.05 26.38 -7.61
CA SER A 94 13.46 26.53 -8.94
C SER A 94 14.14 25.62 -9.95
N TRP A 95 13.33 25.00 -10.81
CA TRP A 95 13.82 24.07 -11.83
C TRP A 95 14.16 24.78 -13.13
N THR A 96 15.36 24.53 -13.65
CA THR A 96 15.74 24.91 -15.01
C THR A 96 15.56 23.72 -15.94
N ARG A 97 14.59 23.78 -16.86
CA ARG A 97 14.37 22.77 -17.91
C ARG A 97 15.43 22.91 -19.01
N SER A 98 15.98 21.80 -19.47
CA SER A 98 16.90 21.73 -20.61
C SER A 98 16.66 20.46 -21.43
N VAL A 99 17.02 20.52 -22.73
CA VAL A 99 17.03 19.38 -23.65
C VAL A 99 18.49 19.04 -23.91
N PRO A 100 19.08 18.04 -23.23
CA PRO A 100 20.50 17.75 -23.36
C PRO A 100 20.80 17.27 -24.78
N LYS A 101 21.63 18.01 -25.50
CA LYS A 101 21.89 17.75 -26.93
C LYS A 101 22.50 16.37 -27.17
N TRP A 102 23.45 15.96 -26.34
CA TRP A 102 24.07 14.63 -26.42
C TRP A 102 23.08 13.46 -26.22
N LEU A 103 21.91 13.70 -25.64
CA LEU A 103 20.84 12.69 -25.49
C LEU A 103 19.74 12.80 -26.55
N ASN A 104 19.79 13.82 -27.41
CA ASN A 104 18.72 14.15 -28.35
C ASN A 104 19.22 14.43 -29.78
N GLU A 105 20.53 14.34 -30.05
CA GLU A 105 21.06 14.55 -31.39
C GLU A 105 20.73 13.39 -32.33
N ASN A 106 20.45 13.72 -33.59
CA ASN A 106 20.18 12.74 -34.65
C ASN A 106 19.09 11.74 -34.22
N GLU A 107 19.37 10.44 -34.33
CA GLU A 107 18.42 9.38 -33.95
C GLU A 107 18.11 9.30 -32.45
N LEU A 108 18.91 9.93 -31.59
CA LEU A 108 18.64 9.95 -30.16
C LEU A 108 17.43 10.83 -29.82
N GLY A 109 17.13 11.81 -30.69
CA GLY A 109 15.94 12.66 -30.60
C GLY A 109 14.64 12.01 -31.06
N ASP A 110 14.66 10.71 -31.43
CA ASP A 110 13.47 10.02 -31.91
C ASP A 110 12.37 9.96 -30.83
N PRO A 111 11.11 10.32 -31.17
CA PRO A 111 9.99 10.31 -30.22
C PRO A 111 9.68 8.96 -29.58
N LYS A 112 10.12 7.83 -30.15
CA LYS A 112 9.94 6.50 -29.55
C LYS A 112 11.11 6.06 -28.67
N GLY A 113 12.13 6.91 -28.54
CA GLY A 113 13.31 6.68 -27.72
C GLY A 113 13.31 7.52 -26.45
N GLY A 114 14.32 7.28 -25.62
CA GLY A 114 14.56 8.06 -24.41
C GLY A 114 15.72 7.49 -23.59
N VAL A 115 16.31 8.36 -22.77
CA VAL A 115 17.29 7.95 -21.76
C VAL A 115 16.61 7.13 -20.67
N SER A 116 17.26 6.07 -20.19
CA SER A 116 16.75 5.22 -19.10
C SER A 116 17.61 5.31 -17.84
N ASP A 117 18.91 5.58 -17.97
CA ASP A 117 19.79 5.87 -16.82
C ASP A 117 20.98 6.75 -17.24
N VAL A 118 21.55 7.47 -16.28
CA VAL A 118 22.72 8.34 -16.43
C VAL A 118 23.67 8.15 -15.25
N SER A 119 24.96 8.05 -15.55
CA SER A 119 26.03 8.03 -14.55
C SER A 119 27.15 9.01 -14.89
N TYR A 120 27.83 9.47 -13.84
CA TYR A 120 28.92 10.43 -13.90
C TYR A 120 30.22 9.76 -13.44
N ALA A 121 31.22 9.76 -14.31
CA ALA A 121 32.56 9.39 -13.90
C ALA A 121 33.17 10.48 -13.00
N PRO A 122 34.17 10.15 -12.15
CA PRO A 122 34.79 11.11 -11.24
C PRO A 122 35.46 12.32 -11.91
N ASP A 123 35.75 12.25 -13.21
CA ASP A 123 36.30 13.35 -14.00
C ASP A 123 35.22 14.24 -14.65
N GLY A 124 33.94 13.94 -14.41
CA GLY A 124 32.80 14.65 -14.99
C GLY A 124 32.30 14.07 -16.32
N THR A 125 32.95 13.03 -16.86
CA THR A 125 32.47 12.36 -18.08
C THR A 125 31.10 11.72 -17.81
N MET A 126 30.16 11.97 -18.71
CA MET A 126 28.79 11.47 -18.64
C MET A 126 28.64 10.17 -19.43
N TYR A 127 27.86 9.26 -18.87
CA TYR A 127 27.47 8.01 -19.51
C TYR A 127 25.96 7.83 -19.41
N ALA A 128 25.35 7.23 -20.42
CA ALA A 128 23.92 6.97 -20.40
C ALA A 128 23.53 5.67 -21.10
N ILE A 129 22.40 5.13 -20.69
CA ILE A 129 21.66 4.13 -21.46
C ILE A 129 20.54 4.86 -22.18
N TRP A 130 20.48 4.71 -23.49
CA TRP A 130 19.35 5.18 -24.31
C TRP A 130 18.64 3.98 -24.92
N THR A 131 17.31 4.01 -24.90
CA THR A 131 16.48 2.90 -25.36
C THR A 131 15.39 3.41 -26.31
N LYS A 132 14.98 2.59 -27.28
CA LYS A 132 13.87 2.87 -28.18
C LYS A 132 13.08 1.61 -28.48
N ASN A 133 11.76 1.68 -28.29
CA ASN A 133 10.86 0.60 -28.66
C ASN A 133 10.64 0.65 -30.19
N ILE A 134 10.95 -0.46 -30.86
CA ILE A 134 10.83 -0.57 -32.32
C ILE A 134 9.45 -1.12 -32.69
N ASN A 135 9.06 -2.19 -32.03
CA ASN A 135 7.72 -2.78 -32.02
C ASN A 135 7.53 -3.45 -30.66
N ASP A 136 6.47 -4.25 -30.50
CA ASP A 136 6.27 -5.07 -29.31
C ASP A 136 7.55 -5.87 -29.08
N ASP A 137 7.90 -6.84 -29.91
CA ASP A 137 9.03 -7.77 -29.63
C ASP A 137 10.48 -7.24 -29.64
N LYS A 138 10.73 -5.93 -29.83
CA LYS A 138 12.11 -5.41 -30.05
C LYS A 138 12.35 -4.04 -29.46
N VAL A 139 13.41 -3.97 -28.63
CA VAL A 139 14.01 -2.73 -28.13
C VAL A 139 15.40 -2.50 -28.76
N LYS A 140 15.70 -1.26 -29.12
CA LYS A 140 17.05 -0.80 -29.48
C LYS A 140 17.70 -0.18 -28.25
N VAL A 141 18.94 -0.55 -27.95
CA VAL A 141 19.72 -0.04 -26.81
C VAL A 141 21.03 0.55 -27.30
N LYS A 142 21.38 1.75 -26.81
CA LYS A 142 22.66 2.41 -27.03
C LYS A 142 23.29 2.77 -25.68
N LEU A 143 24.58 2.49 -25.56
CA LEU A 143 25.40 3.00 -24.47
C LEU A 143 26.11 4.25 -24.99
N LEU A 144 25.95 5.36 -24.29
CA LEU A 144 26.43 6.67 -24.71
C LEU A 144 27.48 7.18 -23.74
N LYS A 145 28.46 7.91 -24.26
CA LYS A 145 29.47 8.65 -23.51
C LYS A 145 29.54 10.08 -24.02
N SER A 146 29.67 11.05 -23.12
CA SER A 146 29.90 12.46 -23.49
C SER A 146 30.86 13.13 -22.51
N THR A 147 31.83 13.88 -23.03
CA THR A 147 32.78 14.67 -22.23
C THR A 147 32.46 16.16 -22.19
N ASP A 148 31.57 16.63 -23.08
CA ASP A 148 31.23 18.05 -23.24
C ASP A 148 29.72 18.33 -23.04
N GLY A 149 28.88 17.29 -22.97
CA GLY A 149 27.43 17.42 -22.88
C GLY A 149 26.77 17.88 -24.19
N GLU A 150 27.54 18.00 -25.27
CA GLU A 150 27.08 18.46 -26.57
C GLU A 150 26.98 17.32 -27.57
N LYS A 151 27.93 16.37 -27.55
CA LYS A 151 27.97 15.22 -28.46
C LYS A 151 28.05 13.91 -27.70
N ALA A 152 27.42 12.88 -28.25
CA ALA A 152 27.52 11.52 -27.75
C ALA A 152 28.41 10.65 -28.64
N GLU A 153 29.29 9.90 -27.98
CA GLU A 153 30.01 8.76 -28.53
C GLU A 153 29.25 7.48 -28.16
N GLU A 154 28.90 6.65 -29.15
CA GLU A 154 28.31 5.33 -28.88
C GLU A 154 29.39 4.31 -28.52
N LEU A 155 29.20 3.65 -27.39
CA LEU A 155 30.04 2.55 -26.93
C LEU A 155 29.52 1.22 -27.49
N ASP A 156 30.09 0.77 -28.61
CA ASP A 156 29.65 -0.45 -29.30
C ASP A 156 30.39 -1.71 -28.83
N PHE A 157 30.06 -2.21 -27.63
CA PHE A 157 30.56 -3.50 -27.19
C PHE A 157 29.66 -4.64 -27.67
N LYS A 158 30.18 -5.53 -28.52
CA LYS A 158 29.43 -6.69 -29.02
C LYS A 158 28.94 -7.63 -27.91
N GLU A 159 29.58 -7.62 -26.76
CA GLU A 159 29.27 -8.55 -25.67
C GLU A 159 27.95 -8.21 -24.96
N TYR A 160 27.69 -6.95 -24.60
CA TYR A 160 26.41 -6.58 -23.95
C TYR A 160 25.21 -6.81 -24.88
N LYS A 161 25.40 -6.63 -26.20
CA LYS A 161 24.34 -6.83 -27.19
C LYS A 161 23.82 -8.28 -27.25
N LYS A 162 24.58 -9.26 -26.74
CA LYS A 162 24.12 -10.65 -26.63
C LYS A 162 23.08 -10.85 -25.52
N ASP A 163 23.13 -10.00 -24.50
CA ASP A 163 22.19 -10.03 -23.37
C ASP A 163 20.93 -9.19 -23.65
N VAL A 164 20.94 -8.37 -24.71
CA VAL A 164 19.77 -7.59 -25.14
C VAL A 164 18.76 -8.49 -25.85
N GLY A 165 17.52 -8.49 -25.37
CA GLY A 165 16.39 -9.22 -25.92
C GLY A 165 15.09 -8.42 -25.79
N TYR A 166 13.97 -8.98 -26.25
CA TYR A 166 12.66 -8.31 -26.23
C TYR A 166 12.36 -7.64 -24.88
N ASN A 167 12.39 -8.41 -23.79
CA ASN A 167 12.20 -7.90 -22.44
C ASN A 167 13.51 -7.81 -21.65
N ARG A 168 14.66 -7.72 -22.32
CA ARG A 168 15.97 -7.72 -21.66
C ARG A 168 16.79 -6.55 -22.16
N ARG A 169 16.85 -5.48 -21.37
CA ARG A 169 17.67 -4.28 -21.63
C ARG A 169 18.46 -3.96 -20.36
N PRO A 170 19.57 -3.22 -20.46
CA PRO A 170 20.23 -2.77 -19.25
C PRO A 170 19.38 -1.68 -18.59
N ASP A 171 19.19 -1.80 -17.28
CA ASP A 171 18.33 -0.90 -16.49
C ASP A 171 19.15 0.12 -15.68
N ALA A 172 20.44 -0.16 -15.46
CA ALA A 172 21.36 0.75 -14.77
C ALA A 172 22.77 0.72 -15.37
N ILE A 173 23.45 1.87 -15.34
CA ILE A 173 24.84 2.04 -15.75
C ILE A 173 25.65 2.71 -14.64
N GLU A 174 26.84 2.19 -14.35
CA GLU A 174 27.81 2.83 -13.46
C GLU A 174 29.21 2.79 -14.02
N VAL A 175 30.08 3.71 -13.59
CA VAL A 175 31.45 3.83 -14.14
C VAL A 175 32.49 3.89 -13.04
N LEU A 176 33.52 3.04 -13.17
CA LEU A 176 34.65 3.00 -12.25
C LEU A 176 35.70 4.05 -12.61
N LYS A 177 36.58 4.36 -11.64
CA LYS A 177 37.71 5.30 -11.82
C LYS A 177 38.65 4.95 -12.97
N ASP A 178 38.75 3.66 -13.34
CA ASP A 178 39.59 3.21 -14.44
C ASP A 178 38.87 3.20 -15.80
N GLY A 179 37.63 3.69 -15.85
CA GLY A 179 36.80 3.73 -17.05
C GLY A 179 36.01 2.45 -17.33
N SER A 180 36.10 1.42 -16.48
CA SER A 180 35.28 0.22 -16.61
C SER A 180 33.79 0.54 -16.37
N ILE A 181 32.91 -0.11 -17.13
CA ILE A 181 31.47 0.16 -17.13
C ILE A 181 30.73 -1.01 -16.50
N LEU A 182 29.84 -0.73 -15.57
CA LEU A 182 28.94 -1.68 -14.94
C LEU A 182 27.58 -1.55 -15.61
N LEU A 183 26.98 -2.68 -16.01
CA LEU A 183 25.61 -2.74 -16.49
C LEU A 183 24.80 -3.73 -15.67
N ASN A 184 23.60 -3.34 -15.27
CA ASN A 184 22.60 -4.21 -14.67
C ASN A 184 21.62 -4.70 -15.74
N PHE A 185 21.39 -6.01 -15.80
CA PHE A 185 20.30 -6.63 -16.54
C PHE A 185 19.46 -7.47 -15.58
N TYR A 186 18.32 -6.95 -15.12
CA TYR A 186 17.40 -7.67 -14.24
C TYR A 186 18.08 -8.30 -13.01
N GLY A 187 18.87 -7.51 -12.29
CA GLY A 187 19.59 -7.94 -11.07
C GLY A 187 20.96 -8.54 -11.34
N LYS A 188 21.26 -8.96 -12.57
CA LYS A 188 22.61 -9.42 -12.96
C LYS A 188 23.49 -8.24 -13.35
N TRP A 189 24.55 -8.02 -12.58
CA TRP A 189 25.56 -7.01 -12.84
C TRP A 189 26.76 -7.60 -13.57
N SER A 190 27.29 -6.88 -14.56
CA SER A 190 28.51 -7.26 -15.28
C SER A 190 29.43 -6.05 -15.48
N VAL A 191 30.73 -6.23 -15.22
CA VAL A 191 31.77 -5.21 -15.40
C VAL A 191 32.45 -5.40 -16.75
N TYR A 192 32.34 -4.39 -17.62
CA TYR A 192 32.96 -4.32 -18.93
C TYR A 192 34.23 -3.47 -18.86
N LYS A 193 35.36 -4.07 -19.26
CA LYS A 193 36.63 -3.39 -19.48
C LYS A 193 37.07 -3.62 -20.90
N ASP A 194 37.28 -2.54 -21.66
CA ASP A 194 37.57 -2.58 -23.09
C ASP A 194 36.56 -3.43 -23.88
N GLY A 195 35.28 -3.36 -23.47
CA GLY A 195 34.17 -4.10 -24.07
C GLY A 195 34.11 -5.59 -23.75
N LYS A 196 34.94 -6.09 -22.84
CA LYS A 196 34.93 -7.48 -22.36
C LYS A 196 34.44 -7.59 -20.93
N VAL A 197 33.64 -8.60 -20.63
CA VAL A 197 33.22 -8.89 -19.24
C VAL A 197 34.42 -9.40 -18.44
N THR A 198 34.69 -8.76 -17.30
CA THR A 198 35.79 -9.10 -16.38
C THR A 198 35.30 -9.71 -15.07
N SER A 199 34.08 -9.39 -14.67
CA SER A 199 33.39 -9.94 -13.51
C SER A 199 31.88 -9.81 -13.68
N SER A 200 31.14 -10.66 -12.97
CA SER A 200 29.68 -10.59 -12.85
C SER A 200 29.24 -11.07 -11.48
N PHE A 201 28.10 -10.57 -11.01
CA PHE A 201 27.45 -10.94 -9.75
C PHE A 201 25.96 -10.62 -9.83
N GLU A 202 25.18 -11.04 -8.84
CA GLU A 202 23.74 -10.82 -8.77
C GLU A 202 23.37 -10.08 -7.48
N LEU A 203 22.43 -9.15 -7.59
CA LEU A 203 21.72 -8.55 -6.45
C LEU A 203 20.27 -9.03 -6.49
N GLY A 204 19.61 -9.04 -5.34
CA GLY A 204 18.22 -9.52 -5.20
C GLY A 204 17.14 -8.54 -5.63
N ASP A 205 17.53 -7.32 -6.01
CA ASP A 205 16.62 -6.27 -6.48
C ASP A 205 17.37 -5.24 -7.36
N TYR A 206 16.63 -4.30 -7.95
CA TYR A 206 17.13 -3.20 -8.80
C TYR A 206 17.74 -2.04 -8.01
N THR A 207 17.48 -1.94 -6.71
CA THR A 207 17.97 -0.84 -5.87
C THR A 207 19.41 -1.06 -5.41
N TYR A 208 20.27 -0.07 -5.61
CA TYR A 208 21.69 -0.16 -5.28
C TYR A 208 22.33 1.20 -4.98
N ALA A 209 23.52 1.17 -4.39
CA ALA A 209 24.42 2.31 -4.27
C ALA A 209 25.85 1.89 -4.65
N MET A 210 26.60 2.81 -5.27
CA MET A 210 28.00 2.63 -5.62
C MET A 210 28.91 3.49 -4.74
N ASN A 211 30.01 2.93 -4.27
CA ASN A 211 31.09 3.64 -3.62
C ASN A 211 32.45 3.10 -4.09
N GLY A 212 33.05 3.78 -5.07
CA GLY A 212 34.29 3.32 -5.69
C GLY A 212 34.11 1.97 -6.39
N SER A 213 34.83 0.94 -5.93
CA SER A 213 34.74 -0.43 -6.46
C SER A 213 33.80 -1.33 -5.67
N THR A 214 33.02 -0.78 -4.75
CA THR A 214 32.04 -1.54 -3.97
C THR A 214 30.63 -1.12 -4.36
N ILE A 215 29.77 -2.11 -4.56
CA ILE A 215 28.32 -1.92 -4.72
C ILE A 215 27.61 -2.47 -3.48
N LEU A 216 26.58 -1.78 -3.05
CA LEU A 216 25.63 -2.23 -2.03
C LEU A 216 24.26 -2.37 -2.69
N GLY A 217 23.56 -3.47 -2.43
CA GLY A 217 22.14 -3.60 -2.78
C GLY A 217 21.49 -4.77 -2.05
N MET A 218 20.24 -5.08 -2.37
CA MET A 218 19.49 -6.13 -1.68
C MET A 218 20.09 -7.52 -1.93
N ASN A 219 20.01 -8.40 -0.94
CA ASN A 219 20.32 -9.82 -1.11
C ASN A 219 19.15 -10.56 -1.79
N ALA A 220 19.40 -11.76 -2.33
CA ALA A 220 18.39 -12.54 -3.06
C ALA A 220 17.16 -12.93 -2.22
N LYS A 221 17.29 -12.96 -0.89
CA LYS A 221 16.18 -13.28 0.03
C LYS A 221 15.33 -12.06 0.39
N GLN A 222 15.80 -10.86 0.03
CA GLN A 222 15.21 -9.57 0.40
C GLN A 222 15.08 -9.37 1.93
N ASP A 223 15.90 -10.05 2.73
CA ASP A 223 15.95 -9.93 4.19
C ASP A 223 17.19 -9.12 4.69
N GLY A 224 18.02 -8.65 3.76
CA GLY A 224 19.17 -7.79 4.04
C GLY A 224 19.84 -7.25 2.78
N CYS A 225 21.01 -6.63 2.97
CA CYS A 225 21.86 -6.12 1.90
C CYS A 225 23.12 -6.97 1.74
N ILE A 226 23.70 -6.96 0.54
CA ILE A 226 25.03 -7.47 0.25
C ILE A 226 25.95 -6.36 -0.27
N GLN A 227 27.19 -6.38 0.18
CA GLN A 227 28.27 -5.59 -0.41
C GLN A 227 29.10 -6.49 -1.31
N VAL A 228 29.38 -6.05 -2.53
CA VAL A 228 30.18 -6.80 -3.51
C VAL A 228 31.34 -5.93 -4.00
N ASP A 229 32.54 -6.50 -4.03
CA ASP A 229 33.66 -5.92 -4.77
C ASP A 229 33.43 -6.18 -6.26
N VAL A 230 33.06 -5.14 -6.99
CA VAL A 230 32.67 -5.27 -8.39
C VAL A 230 33.83 -5.71 -9.26
N THR A 231 35.09 -5.42 -8.88
CA THR A 231 36.27 -5.81 -9.67
C THR A 231 36.54 -7.31 -9.64
N THR A 232 36.09 -8.00 -8.59
CA THR A 232 36.27 -9.45 -8.42
C THR A 232 34.97 -10.23 -8.50
N GLY A 233 33.82 -9.56 -8.38
CA GLY A 233 32.49 -10.17 -8.26
C GLY A 233 32.26 -10.88 -6.93
N LYS A 234 33.13 -10.68 -5.93
CA LYS A 234 33.06 -11.38 -4.64
C LYS A 234 32.29 -10.57 -3.61
N THR A 235 31.39 -11.24 -2.90
CA THR A 235 30.73 -10.70 -1.72
C THR A 235 31.76 -10.34 -0.64
N ILE A 236 31.69 -9.12 -0.14
CA ILE A 236 32.49 -8.58 0.96
C ILE A 236 31.80 -8.90 2.28
N SER A 237 30.50 -8.62 2.38
CA SER A 237 29.70 -8.83 3.58
C SER A 237 28.21 -8.90 3.25
N GLU A 238 27.45 -9.55 4.13
CA GLU A 238 25.98 -9.48 4.18
C GLU A 238 25.56 -8.75 5.46
N ILE A 239 24.58 -7.86 5.35
CA ILE A 239 24.16 -6.96 6.43
C ILE A 239 22.64 -7.06 6.56
N PRO A 240 22.09 -7.41 7.73
CA PRO A 240 20.65 -7.45 7.92
C PRO A 240 20.05 -6.04 7.84
N PHE A 241 18.79 -5.94 7.41
CA PHE A 241 18.08 -4.67 7.45
C PHE A 241 17.79 -4.21 8.88
N VAL A 242 17.57 -2.90 9.03
CA VAL A 242 16.99 -2.32 10.26
C VAL A 242 15.59 -2.86 10.53
N SER A 243 14.84 -3.13 9.46
CA SER A 243 13.48 -3.66 9.48
C SER A 243 13.22 -4.49 8.23
N LYS A 244 12.36 -5.52 8.31
CA LYS A 244 11.94 -6.37 7.17
C LYS A 244 11.14 -5.63 6.06
N SER A 245 11.34 -4.33 5.85
CA SER A 245 10.62 -3.57 4.83
C SER A 245 11.28 -3.76 3.46
N SER A 246 10.51 -4.27 2.50
CA SER A 246 10.95 -4.56 1.13
C SER A 246 11.17 -3.34 0.24
N ASN A 247 10.78 -2.13 0.68
CA ASN A 247 10.86 -0.92 -0.13
C ASN A 247 11.85 0.08 0.46
N GLY A 248 13.00 0.22 -0.18
CA GLY A 248 13.98 1.25 0.16
C GLY A 248 14.95 1.53 -0.98
N ALA A 249 15.52 2.72 -0.98
CA ALA A 249 16.54 3.12 -1.95
C ALA A 249 17.87 3.40 -1.24
N PHE A 250 18.97 3.16 -1.93
CA PHE A 250 20.31 3.32 -1.39
C PHE A 250 21.03 4.49 -2.04
N THR A 251 21.96 5.08 -1.30
CA THR A 251 22.96 6.00 -1.83
C THR A 251 24.26 5.88 -1.02
N ALA A 252 25.29 6.60 -1.45
CA ALA A 252 26.52 6.76 -0.70
C ALA A 252 26.89 8.24 -0.66
N ASP A 253 27.28 8.73 0.53
CA ASP A 253 27.73 10.10 0.68
C ASP A 253 29.16 10.30 0.14
N LYS A 254 29.64 11.55 0.13
CA LYS A 254 30.99 11.90 -0.33
C LYS A 254 32.10 11.33 0.55
N GLU A 255 31.81 10.96 1.80
CA GLU A 255 32.75 10.31 2.72
C GLU A 255 32.79 8.78 2.52
N GLY A 256 31.83 8.26 1.75
CA GLY A 256 31.65 6.85 1.44
C GLY A 256 30.85 6.10 2.49
N ASN A 257 30.08 6.78 3.34
CA ASN A 257 29.08 6.12 4.17
C ASN A 257 27.90 5.69 3.30
N TRP A 258 27.32 4.55 3.64
CA TRP A 258 26.16 3.98 2.99
C TRP A 258 24.90 4.53 3.63
N GLU A 259 23.92 4.88 2.81
CA GLU A 259 22.67 5.49 3.27
C GLU A 259 21.50 4.80 2.60
N MET A 260 20.44 4.59 3.36
CA MET A 260 19.23 3.91 2.93
C MET A 260 18.03 4.73 3.37
N VAL A 261 17.09 4.97 2.46
CA VAL A 261 15.74 5.39 2.83
C VAL A 261 14.81 4.18 2.79
N SER A 262 13.93 4.08 3.76
CA SER A 262 12.79 3.15 3.76
C SER A 262 11.60 3.81 4.45
N ASN A 263 10.47 3.10 4.54
CA ASN A 263 9.32 3.57 5.31
C ASN A 263 9.60 3.78 6.80
N THR A 264 10.65 3.15 7.34
CA THR A 264 11.07 3.30 8.74
C THR A 264 12.03 4.46 8.98
N GLY A 265 12.56 5.11 7.93
CA GLY A 265 13.41 6.28 8.08
C GLY A 265 14.56 6.39 7.09
N ILE A 266 15.46 7.32 7.39
CA ILE A 266 16.79 7.36 6.77
C ILE A 266 17.76 6.69 7.73
N HIS A 267 18.51 5.74 7.20
CA HIS A 267 19.48 4.93 7.90
C HIS A 267 20.85 5.13 7.29
N ARG A 268 21.87 5.23 8.14
CA ARG A 268 23.27 5.43 7.74
C ARG A 268 24.11 4.29 8.29
N MET A 269 25.04 3.80 7.49
CA MET A 269 26.07 2.85 7.89
C MET A 269 27.42 3.40 7.43
N THR A 270 28.38 3.46 8.35
CA THR A 270 29.72 3.94 8.00
C THR A 270 30.35 3.08 6.89
N LYS A 271 31.29 3.65 6.13
CA LYS A 271 31.92 2.97 4.97
C LYS A 271 32.31 1.50 5.18
N ASN A 272 32.88 1.20 6.36
CA ASN A 272 33.33 -0.13 6.77
C ASN A 272 32.49 -0.71 7.92
N GLY A 273 31.33 -0.13 8.18
CA GLY A 273 30.40 -0.58 9.21
C GLY A 273 29.65 -1.84 8.78
N ASN A 274 28.99 -2.47 9.75
CA ASN A 274 28.16 -3.66 9.55
C ASN A 274 26.79 -3.54 10.22
N CYS A 275 26.44 -2.34 10.68
CA CYS A 275 25.17 -2.02 11.28
C CYS A 275 24.68 -0.66 10.82
N TRP A 276 23.36 -0.57 10.70
CA TRP A 276 22.65 0.64 10.33
C TRP A 276 22.29 1.45 11.58
N GLU A 277 22.44 2.77 11.49
CA GLU A 277 21.97 3.76 12.45
C GLU A 277 20.80 4.53 11.83
N THR A 278 19.64 4.57 12.49
CA THR A 278 18.53 5.43 12.07
C THR A 278 18.81 6.87 12.45
N ILE A 279 19.08 7.72 11.46
CA ILE A 279 19.40 9.15 11.65
C ILE A 279 18.15 10.04 11.53
N LEU A 280 17.09 9.53 10.92
CA LEU A 280 15.76 10.13 10.88
C LEU A 280 14.70 9.03 11.01
N ASP A 281 13.91 9.10 12.09
CA ASP A 281 12.74 8.22 12.29
C ASP A 281 11.68 8.53 11.24
N GLY A 282 11.35 7.54 10.41
CA GLY A 282 10.37 7.68 9.32
C GLY A 282 8.99 8.08 9.80
N ALA A 283 8.63 7.74 11.04
CA ALA A 283 7.37 8.14 11.65
C ALA A 283 7.23 9.66 11.82
N LEU A 284 8.32 10.43 11.72
CA LEU A 284 8.30 11.90 11.82
C LEU A 284 8.26 12.59 10.45
N ALA A 285 8.23 11.83 9.35
CA ALA A 285 8.39 12.31 7.99
C ALA A 285 7.38 11.66 7.03
N SER A 286 7.35 12.10 5.77
CA SER A 286 6.54 11.48 4.71
C SER A 286 6.90 10.01 4.44
N MET A 287 8.06 9.52 4.91
CA MET A 287 8.52 8.14 4.71
C MET A 287 7.52 7.10 5.19
N SER A 288 6.83 7.36 6.30
CA SER A 288 5.83 6.45 6.85
C SER A 288 4.44 6.59 6.23
N MET A 289 4.23 7.50 5.25
CA MET A 289 2.93 7.70 4.61
C MET A 289 2.64 6.55 3.63
N PRO A 290 1.59 5.74 3.84
CA PRO A 290 1.22 4.69 2.90
C PRO A 290 0.97 5.17 1.48
N SER A 291 0.48 6.41 1.31
CA SER A 291 0.26 7.00 0.00
C SER A 291 1.54 7.41 -0.72
N MET A 292 2.72 7.32 -0.08
CA MET A 292 4.01 7.75 -0.61
C MET A 292 5.07 6.67 -0.41
N SER A 293 5.54 6.08 -1.49
CA SER A 293 6.64 5.11 -1.44
C SER A 293 7.97 5.82 -1.74
N PRO A 294 8.95 5.85 -0.82
CA PRO A 294 10.28 6.39 -1.13
C PRO A 294 10.97 5.45 -2.12
N ASN A 295 11.27 5.95 -3.32
CA ASN A 295 11.84 5.13 -4.40
C ASN A 295 13.26 5.54 -4.80
N SER A 296 13.73 6.72 -4.37
CA SER A 296 15.09 7.19 -4.63
C SER A 296 15.56 8.13 -3.52
N ILE A 297 16.84 8.05 -3.18
CA ILE A 297 17.51 8.96 -2.25
C ILE A 297 18.83 9.44 -2.88
N VAL A 298 19.14 10.71 -2.70
CA VAL A 298 20.49 11.24 -2.96
C VAL A 298 20.93 12.15 -1.82
N SER A 299 22.22 12.13 -1.54
CA SER A 299 22.85 12.91 -0.47
C SER A 299 23.35 14.24 -1.02
N GLY A 300 22.89 15.33 -0.41
CA GLY A 300 23.30 16.69 -0.76
C GLY A 300 24.68 17.05 -0.25
N GLU A 301 25.02 18.34 -0.28
CA GLU A 301 26.35 18.82 0.12
C GLU A 301 26.47 19.18 1.60
N LYS A 302 25.34 19.29 2.33
CA LYS A 302 25.28 19.88 3.68
C LYS A 302 24.72 18.91 4.71
N ASP A 303 25.04 17.62 4.57
CA ASP A 303 24.47 16.55 5.41
C ASP A 303 22.93 16.61 5.37
N ASP A 304 22.41 16.73 4.15
CA ASP A 304 21.00 16.86 3.79
C ASP A 304 20.63 15.83 2.72
N TYR A 305 19.33 15.51 2.62
CA TYR A 305 18.86 14.44 1.73
C TYR A 305 17.73 14.89 0.84
N TYR A 306 17.78 14.49 -0.42
CA TYR A 306 16.62 14.54 -1.30
C TYR A 306 16.07 13.13 -1.46
N VAL A 307 14.77 12.97 -1.19
CA VAL A 307 14.07 11.70 -1.40
C VAL A 307 12.96 11.95 -2.41
N MET A 308 12.95 11.14 -3.46
CA MET A 308 11.84 11.08 -4.40
C MET A 308 10.86 10.02 -3.92
N TYR A 309 9.59 10.39 -3.98
CA TYR A 309 8.46 9.54 -3.62
C TYR A 309 7.62 9.30 -4.85
N GLU A 310 7.09 8.09 -4.95
CA GLU A 310 5.98 7.76 -5.82
C GLU A 310 4.68 7.82 -5.02
N SER A 311 3.65 8.46 -5.60
CA SER A 311 2.38 8.72 -4.94
C SER A 311 1.20 8.17 -5.75
N GLY A 312 0.33 7.40 -5.10
CA GLY A 312 -1.02 7.09 -5.57
C GLY A 312 -1.13 6.30 -6.88
N GLY A 313 -0.25 5.30 -7.12
CA GLY A 313 -0.38 4.32 -8.22
C GLY A 313 -0.21 4.85 -9.65
N ASN A 314 -0.31 6.17 -9.87
CA ASN A 314 -0.36 6.82 -11.18
C ASN A 314 0.98 7.38 -11.65
N GLY A 315 2.09 6.95 -11.04
CA GLY A 315 3.44 7.44 -11.35
C GLY A 315 3.69 8.92 -11.00
N PHE A 316 2.78 9.59 -10.27
CA PHE A 316 3.03 10.93 -9.74
C PHE A 316 4.19 10.89 -8.77
N ARG A 317 5.12 11.83 -8.92
CA ARG A 317 6.31 11.91 -8.08
C ARG A 317 6.37 13.21 -7.32
N GLN A 318 6.96 13.15 -6.14
CA GLN A 318 7.25 14.32 -5.31
C GLN A 318 8.66 14.20 -4.76
N ILE A 319 9.32 15.34 -4.55
CA ILE A 319 10.62 15.38 -3.90
C ILE A 319 10.48 16.05 -2.55
N LYS A 320 11.02 15.40 -1.52
CA LYS A 320 11.19 15.98 -0.19
C LYS A 320 12.66 16.20 0.08
N HIS A 321 12.97 17.35 0.67
CA HIS A 321 14.30 17.75 1.10
C HIS A 321 14.37 17.70 2.63
N TYR A 322 15.29 16.92 3.17
CA TYR A 322 15.49 16.72 4.61
C TYR A 322 16.74 17.47 5.05
N ILE A 323 16.55 18.48 5.90
CA ILE A 323 17.61 19.39 6.35
C ILE A 323 17.76 19.27 7.86
N TYR A 324 18.98 19.04 8.34
CA TYR A 324 19.23 18.97 9.78
C TYR A 324 19.06 20.34 10.47
N ASP A 325 18.17 20.44 11.46
CA ASP A 325 18.02 21.60 12.34
C ASP A 325 18.37 21.25 13.79
N LYS A 326 19.52 21.78 14.24
CA LYS A 326 20.06 21.61 15.59
C LYS A 326 19.18 22.21 16.71
N ASN A 327 18.20 23.06 16.38
CA ASN A 327 17.40 23.80 17.37
C ASN A 327 16.01 23.19 17.61
N VAL A 328 15.68 22.08 16.96
CA VAL A 328 14.39 21.40 17.13
C VAL A 328 14.58 20.18 18.06
N PRO A 329 13.67 19.89 19.01
CA PRO A 329 13.78 18.71 19.86
C PRO A 329 13.90 17.41 19.04
N THR A 330 14.77 16.48 19.46
CA THR A 330 14.98 15.18 18.79
C THR A 330 13.69 14.35 18.78
N THR A 331 12.91 14.41 19.85
CA THR A 331 11.62 13.72 19.98
C THR A 331 10.51 14.72 20.32
N PRO A 332 9.30 14.58 19.73
CA PRO A 332 8.16 15.38 20.12
C PRO A 332 7.82 15.29 21.62
N SER A 333 7.25 16.35 22.18
CA SER A 333 7.02 16.47 23.63
C SER A 333 5.72 15.83 24.13
N LYS A 334 4.77 15.57 23.24
CA LYS A 334 3.48 14.94 23.53
C LYS A 334 3.41 13.60 22.83
N THR A 335 2.77 12.62 23.45
CA THR A 335 2.50 11.32 22.84
C THR A 335 1.00 11.07 22.79
N LEU A 336 0.51 10.63 21.64
CA LEU A 336 -0.82 10.04 21.45
C LEU A 336 -0.61 8.57 21.09
N SER A 337 -1.23 7.66 21.83
CA SER A 337 -1.08 6.21 21.60
C SER A 337 -2.29 5.62 20.90
N ILE A 338 -2.05 4.74 19.93
CA ILE A 338 -3.04 4.00 19.17
C ILE A 338 -2.71 2.52 19.25
N VAL A 339 -3.72 1.66 19.43
CA VAL A 339 -3.55 0.20 19.34
C VAL A 339 -4.55 -0.40 18.36
N SER A 340 -4.13 -1.44 17.63
CA SER A 340 -4.98 -2.27 16.78
C SER A 340 -4.55 -3.73 16.86
N LEU A 341 -5.46 -4.64 16.50
CA LEU A 341 -5.09 -6.03 16.25
C LEU A 341 -4.22 -6.10 14.98
N GLU A 342 -4.78 -5.67 13.86
CA GLU A 342 -4.12 -5.67 12.54
C GLU A 342 -3.70 -4.27 12.13
N ASP A 343 -2.83 -4.18 11.13
CA ASP A 343 -2.37 -2.89 10.59
C ASP A 343 -3.49 -2.17 9.83
N ASN A 344 -3.47 -0.84 9.81
CA ASN A 344 -4.45 -0.03 9.08
C ASN A 344 -3.78 1.13 8.34
N MET A 345 -3.83 1.08 7.01
CA MET A 345 -3.16 2.03 6.13
C MET A 345 -3.76 3.44 6.22
N THR A 346 -5.10 3.58 6.27
CA THR A 346 -5.73 4.89 6.50
C THR A 346 -5.28 5.54 7.81
N VAL A 347 -5.09 4.76 8.88
CA VAL A 347 -4.58 5.28 10.16
C VAL A 347 -3.12 5.71 10.06
N ARG A 348 -2.25 4.92 9.41
CA ARG A 348 -0.85 5.32 9.14
C ARG A 348 -0.75 6.61 8.30
N GLN A 349 -1.64 6.75 7.31
CA GLN A 349 -1.77 7.96 6.52
C GLN A 349 -2.11 9.16 7.40
N ALA A 350 -3.14 9.03 8.24
CA ALA A 350 -3.54 10.08 9.16
C ALA A 350 -2.48 10.44 10.19
N ILE A 351 -1.74 9.46 10.72
CA ILE A 351 -0.62 9.66 11.65
C ILE A 351 0.41 10.61 11.05
N SER A 352 0.81 10.33 9.81
CA SER A 352 1.82 11.11 9.12
C SER A 352 1.32 12.54 8.85
N ASP A 353 0.10 12.67 8.31
CA ASP A 353 -0.54 13.97 8.05
C ASP A 353 -0.75 14.81 9.32
N PHE A 354 -1.08 14.15 10.43
CA PHE A 354 -1.34 14.80 11.71
C PHE A 354 -0.03 15.31 12.35
N GLN A 355 1.03 14.51 12.35
CA GLN A 355 2.31 14.90 12.95
C GLN A 355 3.02 15.99 12.14
N HIS A 356 2.88 16.01 10.81
CA HIS A 356 3.36 17.12 9.99
C HIS A 356 2.75 18.46 10.41
N GLN A 357 1.47 18.46 10.77
CA GLN A 357 0.74 19.65 11.24
C GLN A 357 0.94 19.93 12.73
N ASN A 358 1.42 18.95 13.49
CA ASN A 358 1.59 19.00 14.95
C ASN A 358 2.97 18.45 15.33
N GLN A 359 4.03 19.16 14.93
CA GLN A 359 5.43 18.72 15.09
C GLN A 359 5.90 18.48 16.55
N ASP A 360 5.09 18.89 17.53
CA ASP A 360 5.27 18.67 18.97
C ASP A 360 4.57 17.40 19.49
N VAL A 361 3.88 16.65 18.62
CA VAL A 361 3.19 15.39 18.91
C VAL A 361 3.86 14.21 18.21
N LYS A 362 4.10 13.14 18.95
CA LYS A 362 4.42 11.80 18.44
C LYS A 362 3.17 10.94 18.53
N VAL A 363 2.76 10.27 17.47
CA VAL A 363 1.73 9.24 17.52
C VAL A 363 2.40 7.88 17.54
N ASP A 364 2.18 7.14 18.63
CA ASP A 364 2.71 5.79 18.82
C ASP A 364 1.63 4.79 18.44
N TYR A 365 1.78 4.13 17.28
CA TYR A 365 0.80 3.18 16.77
C TYR A 365 1.32 1.75 16.87
N LYS A 366 0.67 0.97 17.73
CA LYS A 366 1.01 -0.41 18.00
C LYS A 366 0.03 -1.36 17.33
N VAL A 367 0.54 -2.12 16.37
CA VAL A 367 -0.13 -3.28 15.79
C VAL A 367 0.25 -4.51 16.61
N LEU A 368 -0.73 -5.29 17.06
CA LEU A 368 -0.47 -6.44 17.92
C LEU A 368 -0.18 -7.72 17.13
N MET A 369 -0.98 -7.99 16.10
CA MET A 369 -0.80 -9.10 15.18
C MET A 369 0.12 -8.66 14.03
N SER A 370 1.39 -8.42 14.35
CA SER A 370 2.45 -8.36 13.33
C SER A 370 3.03 -9.74 13.12
N GLU A 371 3.43 -10.08 11.89
CA GLU A 371 3.92 -11.40 11.49
C GLU A 371 4.82 -12.10 12.54
N ASP A 372 4.51 -13.38 12.78
CA ASP A 372 5.45 -14.41 13.26
C ASP A 372 5.86 -14.39 14.75
N ASP A 373 4.91 -14.18 15.67
CA ASP A 373 5.17 -14.30 17.12
C ASP A 373 4.53 -15.54 17.80
N GLY A 374 3.75 -16.33 17.06
CA GLY A 374 3.07 -17.53 17.56
C GLY A 374 1.90 -17.29 18.51
N THR A 375 1.47 -16.03 18.70
CA THR A 375 0.35 -15.66 19.56
C THR A 375 -0.97 -15.65 18.78
N THR A 376 -2.05 -16.13 19.38
CA THR A 376 -3.37 -16.12 18.73
C THR A 376 -4.07 -14.76 18.87
N ALA A 377 -4.96 -14.43 17.93
CA ALA A 377 -5.81 -13.23 18.02
C ALA A 377 -6.58 -13.18 19.37
N SER A 378 -7.04 -14.33 19.87
CA SER A 378 -7.75 -14.45 21.15
C SER A 378 -6.91 -13.95 22.33
N ASP A 379 -5.61 -14.25 22.34
CA ASP A 379 -4.72 -13.85 23.45
C ASP A 379 -4.46 -12.35 23.44
N TYR A 380 -4.35 -11.75 22.25
CA TYR A 380 -4.29 -10.30 22.09
C TYR A 380 -5.57 -9.60 22.53
N ILE A 381 -6.73 -10.13 22.15
CA ILE A 381 -8.03 -9.61 22.57
C ILE A 381 -8.16 -9.66 24.10
N LYS A 382 -7.79 -10.78 24.74
CA LYS A 382 -7.80 -10.90 26.22
C LYS A 382 -6.89 -9.85 26.88
N LYS A 383 -5.72 -9.59 26.29
CA LYS A 383 -4.79 -8.57 26.81
C LYS A 383 -5.39 -7.17 26.70
N ILE A 384 -5.92 -6.80 25.53
CA ILE A 384 -6.61 -5.52 25.34
C ILE A 384 -7.76 -5.38 26.35
N ASN A 385 -8.61 -6.40 26.47
CA ASN A 385 -9.73 -6.42 27.41
C ASN A 385 -9.27 -6.15 28.85
N THR A 386 -8.20 -6.81 29.29
CA THR A 386 -7.67 -6.65 30.64
C THR A 386 -7.13 -5.24 30.88
N GLU A 387 -6.40 -4.66 29.91
CA GLU A 387 -5.85 -3.31 30.02
C GLU A 387 -6.96 -2.25 30.03
N LEU A 388 -7.91 -2.32 29.09
CA LEU A 388 -9.00 -1.35 28.98
C LEU A 388 -9.92 -1.37 30.20
N LEU A 389 -10.29 -2.55 30.70
CA LEU A 389 -11.15 -2.69 31.88
C LEU A 389 -10.45 -2.24 33.18
N ALA A 390 -9.12 -2.29 33.23
CA ALA A 390 -8.35 -1.73 34.33
C ALA A 390 -8.18 -0.20 34.25
N GLY A 391 -8.83 0.47 33.28
CA GLY A 391 -8.67 1.90 33.03
C GLY A 391 -7.28 2.28 32.49
N LYS A 392 -6.58 1.31 31.90
CA LYS A 392 -5.29 1.48 31.21
C LYS A 392 -5.51 1.37 29.69
N GLY A 393 -4.42 1.25 28.93
CA GLY A 393 -4.45 1.08 27.48
C GLY A 393 -4.25 2.37 26.70
N SER A 394 -4.16 2.24 25.38
CA SER A 394 -3.91 3.35 24.46
C SER A 394 -5.03 4.38 24.45
N ASP A 395 -4.73 5.58 23.95
CA ASP A 395 -5.69 6.69 23.87
C ASP A 395 -6.79 6.42 22.84
N ILE A 396 -6.43 5.78 21.72
CA ILE A 396 -7.31 5.38 20.63
C ILE A 396 -7.16 3.88 20.38
N ILE A 397 -8.27 3.22 20.05
CA ILE A 397 -8.33 1.78 19.79
C ILE A 397 -9.02 1.58 18.44
N LEU A 398 -8.40 0.79 17.55
CA LEU A 398 -9.10 0.19 16.42
C LEU A 398 -9.84 -1.06 16.92
N LEU A 399 -11.13 -1.09 16.61
CA LEU A 399 -12.12 -1.95 17.22
C LEU A 399 -12.53 -3.12 16.33
N ASP A 400 -12.00 -3.20 15.11
CA ASP A 400 -12.17 -4.34 14.22
C ASP A 400 -11.72 -5.63 14.92
N GLY A 401 -12.58 -6.65 14.93
CA GLY A 401 -12.37 -7.90 15.65
C GLY A 401 -12.53 -7.83 17.18
N LEU A 402 -12.86 -6.67 17.76
CA LEU A 402 -13.05 -6.50 19.20
C LEU A 402 -14.54 -6.48 19.61
N PRO A 403 -14.88 -6.87 20.84
CA PRO A 403 -16.27 -6.91 21.33
C PRO A 403 -16.81 -5.50 21.67
N VAL A 404 -17.08 -4.70 20.64
CA VAL A 404 -17.46 -3.28 20.76
C VAL A 404 -18.66 -3.06 21.69
N ASP A 405 -19.72 -3.86 21.55
CA ASP A 405 -20.92 -3.71 22.37
C ASP A 405 -20.61 -3.91 23.87
N SER A 406 -19.75 -4.87 24.21
CA SER A 406 -19.29 -5.07 25.60
C SER A 406 -18.51 -3.86 26.14
N TYR A 407 -17.69 -3.21 25.30
CA TYR A 407 -16.96 -2.01 25.71
C TYR A 407 -17.88 -0.81 25.92
N ILE A 408 -18.93 -0.67 25.11
CA ILE A 408 -19.94 0.37 25.26
C ILE A 408 -20.70 0.16 26.58
N GLU A 409 -21.19 -1.04 26.84
CA GLU A 409 -21.91 -1.39 28.07
C GLU A 409 -21.08 -1.16 29.33
N LYS A 410 -19.78 -1.48 29.28
CA LYS A 410 -18.84 -1.29 30.40
C LYS A 410 -18.29 0.13 30.51
N GLY A 411 -18.70 1.06 29.63
CA GLY A 411 -18.29 2.47 29.68
C GLY A 411 -16.81 2.73 29.32
N VAL A 412 -16.19 1.81 28.60
CA VAL A 412 -14.78 1.87 28.18
C VAL A 412 -14.57 2.89 27.07
N LEU A 413 -15.55 3.09 26.19
CA LEU A 413 -15.45 4.00 25.05
C LEU A 413 -16.07 5.36 25.36
N ALA A 414 -15.40 6.44 24.93
CA ALA A 414 -15.93 7.79 25.05
C ALA A 414 -16.97 8.09 23.95
N ASP A 415 -17.92 8.97 24.27
CA ASP A 415 -18.93 9.43 23.31
C ASP A 415 -18.31 10.39 22.26
N LEU A 416 -18.30 9.96 21.00
CA LEU A 416 -17.78 10.67 19.83
C LEU A 416 -18.82 11.58 19.16
N SER A 417 -20.06 11.61 19.65
CA SER A 417 -21.17 12.35 19.01
C SER A 417 -20.84 13.82 18.75
N ASN A 418 -20.10 14.47 19.65
CA ASN A 418 -19.69 15.88 19.50
C ASN A 418 -18.65 16.12 18.41
N ILE A 419 -17.87 15.10 18.05
CA ILE A 419 -16.87 15.16 16.98
C ILE A 419 -17.56 14.95 15.63
N ILE A 420 -18.55 14.06 15.59
CA ILE A 420 -19.05 13.44 14.36
C ILE A 420 -20.34 14.08 13.86
N ASN A 421 -21.27 14.42 14.77
CA ASN A 421 -22.51 15.11 14.38
C ASN A 421 -22.25 16.40 13.57
N PRO A 422 -21.21 17.21 13.85
CA PRO A 422 -20.85 18.32 12.97
C PRO A 422 -20.51 17.88 11.53
N LEU A 423 -19.79 16.78 11.33
CA LEU A 423 -19.42 16.27 10.00
C LEU A 423 -20.67 15.81 9.23
N ILE A 424 -21.60 15.12 9.90
CA ILE A 424 -22.90 14.72 9.32
C ILE A 424 -23.72 15.96 8.92
N LYS A 425 -23.86 16.95 9.81
CA LYS A 425 -24.63 18.18 9.55
C LYS A 425 -24.10 18.96 8.35
N LYS A 426 -22.78 18.98 8.19
CA LYS A 426 -22.12 19.62 7.05
C LYS A 426 -22.11 18.77 5.78
N LYS A 427 -22.64 17.54 5.82
CA LYS A 427 -22.58 16.57 4.73
C LYS A 427 -21.14 16.29 4.27
N GLU A 428 -20.20 16.27 5.21
CA GLU A 428 -18.81 15.90 4.94
C GLU A 428 -18.65 14.38 4.89
N VAL A 429 -19.48 13.64 5.64
CA VAL A 429 -19.48 12.16 5.73
C VAL A 429 -20.82 11.56 5.33
N ASN A 430 -20.80 10.32 4.81
CA ASN A 430 -22.00 9.60 4.39
C ASN A 430 -22.89 9.25 5.60
N LYS A 431 -24.02 9.95 5.72
CA LYS A 431 -24.97 9.79 6.82
C LYS A 431 -25.47 8.35 6.96
N ASN A 432 -25.74 7.64 5.86
CA ASN A 432 -26.28 6.28 5.92
C ASN A 432 -25.31 5.33 6.63
N ILE A 433 -24.01 5.53 6.46
CA ILE A 433 -22.98 4.71 7.08
C ILE A 433 -22.81 5.10 8.55
N ILE A 434 -22.64 6.39 8.81
CA ILE A 434 -22.33 6.87 10.17
C ILE A 434 -23.49 6.70 11.14
N GLU A 435 -24.75 6.82 10.68
CA GLU A 435 -25.91 6.68 11.58
C GLU A 435 -26.16 5.24 12.01
N ASN A 436 -25.74 4.24 11.23
CA ASN A 436 -25.80 2.83 11.62
C ASN A 436 -24.90 2.50 12.81
N SER A 437 -23.92 3.35 13.14
CA SER A 437 -23.06 3.18 14.32
C SER A 437 -23.67 3.74 15.62
N LYS A 438 -24.89 4.30 15.59
CA LYS A 438 -25.54 4.84 16.78
C LYS A 438 -26.04 3.72 17.70
N LYS A 439 -25.67 3.80 18.98
CA LYS A 439 -26.17 2.94 20.06
C LYS A 439 -26.79 3.83 21.13
N ASN A 440 -28.09 3.67 21.39
CA ASN A 440 -28.86 4.48 22.35
C ASN A 440 -28.71 6.01 22.14
N GLY A 441 -28.71 6.45 20.87
CA GLY A 441 -28.60 7.86 20.49
C GLY A 441 -27.20 8.47 20.57
N LYS A 442 -26.18 7.70 20.98
CA LYS A 442 -24.77 8.10 21.03
C LYS A 442 -23.93 7.33 20.03
N ILE A 443 -22.72 7.82 19.77
CA ILE A 443 -21.77 7.19 18.86
C ILE A 443 -20.46 6.94 19.63
N TYR A 444 -20.00 5.70 19.67
CA TYR A 444 -18.79 5.30 20.40
C TYR A 444 -17.67 4.78 19.50
N SER A 445 -18.05 4.36 18.29
CA SER A 445 -17.16 3.87 17.26
C SER A 445 -17.76 4.15 15.89
N ILE A 446 -16.93 4.38 14.88
CA ILE A 446 -17.35 4.72 13.52
C ILE A 446 -16.35 4.11 12.53
N PRO A 447 -16.83 3.53 11.41
CA PRO A 447 -15.94 3.04 10.37
C PRO A 447 -15.23 4.18 9.62
N LEU A 448 -13.98 3.95 9.23
CA LEU A 448 -13.23 4.86 8.37
C LEU A 448 -13.54 4.65 6.90
N LYS A 449 -13.73 3.38 6.53
CA LYS A 449 -13.87 2.92 5.16
C LYS A 449 -15.01 1.90 5.08
N TYR A 450 -15.41 1.56 3.87
CA TYR A 450 -16.39 0.51 3.63
C TYR A 450 -16.21 -0.12 2.25
N SER A 451 -16.54 -1.40 2.14
CA SER A 451 -16.69 -2.08 0.85
C SER A 451 -18.17 -2.20 0.51
N VAL A 452 -18.51 -2.16 -0.77
CA VAL A 452 -19.89 -2.28 -1.25
C VAL A 452 -20.08 -3.65 -1.86
N THR A 453 -21.11 -4.37 -1.43
CA THR A 453 -21.42 -5.69 -1.99
C THR A 453 -22.05 -5.51 -3.37
N PHE A 454 -21.51 -6.17 -4.37
CA PHE A 454 -21.76 -5.90 -5.77
C PHE A 454 -22.07 -7.19 -6.55
N ALA A 455 -23.15 -7.14 -7.33
CA ALA A 455 -23.57 -8.21 -8.23
C ALA A 455 -23.47 -7.73 -9.67
N PHE A 456 -22.96 -8.59 -10.55
CA PHE A 456 -22.86 -8.31 -11.98
C PHE A 456 -23.07 -9.58 -12.81
N GLY A 457 -23.72 -9.47 -13.97
CA GLY A 457 -23.95 -10.61 -14.86
C GLY A 457 -25.27 -10.53 -15.60
N ASP A 458 -25.95 -11.67 -15.75
CA ASP A 458 -27.29 -11.73 -16.31
C ASP A 458 -28.27 -10.84 -15.53
N LYS A 459 -29.17 -10.14 -16.24
CA LYS A 459 -30.03 -9.11 -15.65
C LYS A 459 -31.00 -9.70 -14.62
N GLU A 460 -31.64 -10.80 -14.96
CA GLU A 460 -32.56 -11.49 -14.07
C GLU A 460 -31.82 -12.12 -12.89
N ALA A 461 -30.60 -12.64 -13.10
CA ALA A 461 -29.75 -13.16 -12.03
C ALA A 461 -29.35 -12.05 -11.02
N VAL A 462 -28.93 -10.88 -11.51
CA VAL A 462 -28.60 -9.72 -10.67
C VAL A 462 -29.82 -9.28 -9.86
N SER A 463 -30.99 -9.18 -10.48
CA SER A 463 -32.23 -8.84 -9.76
C SER A 463 -32.60 -9.85 -8.69
N ALA A 464 -32.25 -11.13 -8.87
CA ALA A 464 -32.54 -12.19 -7.90
C ALA A 464 -31.64 -12.15 -6.65
N THR A 465 -30.56 -11.36 -6.66
CA THR A 465 -29.63 -11.26 -5.51
C THR A 465 -30.22 -10.56 -4.29
N LYS A 466 -31.40 -9.95 -4.39
CA LYS A 466 -32.08 -9.25 -3.29
C LYS A 466 -32.44 -10.16 -2.11
N SER A 467 -32.67 -11.44 -2.36
CA SER A 467 -32.89 -12.44 -1.31
C SER A 467 -32.33 -13.79 -1.73
N ILE A 468 -31.90 -14.61 -0.75
CA ILE A 468 -31.41 -15.96 -1.04
C ILE A 468 -32.50 -16.84 -1.68
N LYS A 469 -33.77 -16.59 -1.34
CA LYS A 469 -34.93 -17.28 -1.91
C LYS A 469 -35.15 -16.96 -3.38
N ASP A 470 -35.05 -15.69 -3.75
CA ASP A 470 -35.18 -15.29 -5.15
C ASP A 470 -34.01 -15.85 -5.97
N LEU A 471 -32.80 -15.81 -5.41
CA LEU A 471 -31.61 -16.39 -6.03
C LEU A 471 -31.72 -17.91 -6.22
N GLY A 472 -32.18 -18.64 -5.19
CA GLY A 472 -32.44 -20.08 -5.27
C GLY A 472 -33.53 -20.43 -6.26
N THR A 473 -34.61 -19.63 -6.31
CA THR A 473 -35.68 -19.77 -7.31
C THR A 473 -35.17 -19.56 -8.72
N TYR A 474 -34.33 -18.55 -8.94
CA TYR A 474 -33.68 -18.28 -10.22
C TYR A 474 -32.72 -19.42 -10.62
N ALA A 475 -31.89 -19.90 -9.69
CA ALA A 475 -30.99 -21.03 -9.91
C ALA A 475 -31.74 -22.31 -10.32
N LYS A 476 -32.86 -22.61 -9.67
CA LYS A 476 -33.72 -23.75 -10.00
C LYS A 476 -34.29 -23.69 -11.42
N ASN A 477 -34.61 -22.48 -11.90
CA ASN A 477 -35.29 -22.27 -13.17
C ASN A 477 -34.32 -21.99 -14.34
N SER A 478 -33.04 -21.68 -14.07
CA SER A 478 -32.02 -21.44 -15.11
C SER A 478 -31.48 -22.78 -15.63
N ALA A 479 -31.99 -23.20 -16.79
CA ALA A 479 -31.90 -24.60 -17.25
C ALA A 479 -30.61 -25.01 -17.99
N LYS A 480 -29.59 -24.15 -18.14
CA LYS A 480 -28.38 -24.50 -18.93
C LYS A 480 -27.04 -24.03 -18.37
N THR A 481 -26.96 -22.83 -17.80
CA THR A 481 -25.72 -22.28 -17.25
C THR A 481 -25.90 -22.10 -15.74
N PRO A 482 -25.01 -22.67 -14.90
CA PRO A 482 -25.08 -22.48 -13.46
C PRO A 482 -24.79 -21.04 -13.07
N ILE A 483 -25.40 -20.55 -11.99
CA ILE A 483 -25.24 -19.13 -11.61
C ILE A 483 -23.78 -18.78 -11.27
N PHE A 484 -23.02 -19.69 -10.65
CA PHE A 484 -21.64 -19.48 -10.19
C PHE A 484 -20.59 -20.33 -10.92
N GLY A 485 -20.93 -20.96 -12.04
CA GLY A 485 -20.04 -21.93 -12.68
C GLY A 485 -20.22 -23.36 -12.16
N GLU A 486 -19.63 -24.34 -12.87
CA GLU A 486 -19.62 -25.73 -12.42
C GLU A 486 -18.48 -25.99 -11.44
N GLY A 487 -18.71 -26.88 -10.46
CA GLY A 487 -17.66 -27.39 -9.58
C GLY A 487 -17.28 -26.47 -8.41
N VAL A 488 -18.13 -25.50 -8.07
CA VAL A 488 -17.93 -24.64 -6.89
C VAL A 488 -17.74 -25.46 -5.62
N ILE A 489 -16.89 -24.99 -4.72
CA ILE A 489 -16.64 -25.68 -3.44
C ILE A 489 -17.76 -25.37 -2.45
N ASN A 490 -18.26 -26.39 -1.76
CA ASN A 490 -19.40 -26.27 -0.83
C ASN A 490 -19.15 -25.24 0.27
N LYS A 491 -17.98 -25.32 0.92
CA LYS A 491 -17.60 -24.41 2.01
C LYS A 491 -17.53 -22.95 1.55
N ASP A 492 -16.88 -22.71 0.43
CA ASP A 492 -16.75 -21.38 -0.14
C ASP A 492 -18.09 -20.81 -0.58
N LEU A 493 -18.98 -21.65 -1.13
CA LEU A 493 -20.35 -21.25 -1.46
C LEU A 493 -21.16 -20.89 -0.20
N ILE A 494 -21.09 -21.70 0.85
CA ILE A 494 -21.77 -21.41 2.14
C ILE A 494 -21.26 -20.09 2.70
N THR A 495 -19.94 -19.92 2.81
CA THR A 495 -19.32 -18.68 3.33
C THR A 495 -19.69 -17.46 2.50
N LYS A 496 -19.64 -17.57 1.17
CA LYS A 496 -20.02 -16.49 0.23
C LYS A 496 -21.48 -16.09 0.38
N LEU A 497 -22.41 -17.04 0.46
CA LEU A 497 -23.84 -16.72 0.59
C LEU A 497 -24.20 -16.29 2.02
N TYR A 498 -23.60 -16.88 3.05
CA TYR A 498 -23.82 -16.49 4.44
C TYR A 498 -23.50 -15.02 4.62
N LYS A 499 -22.40 -14.55 4.05
CA LYS A 499 -21.99 -13.15 4.08
C LYS A 499 -23.09 -12.17 3.67
N TYR A 500 -23.81 -12.47 2.59
CA TYR A 500 -24.81 -11.55 2.02
C TYR A 500 -26.22 -11.74 2.61
N TYR A 501 -26.52 -12.89 3.20
CA TYR A 501 -27.88 -13.28 3.57
C TYR A 501 -28.08 -13.64 5.05
N SER A 502 -27.05 -13.52 5.90
CA SER A 502 -27.13 -13.87 7.33
C SER A 502 -27.58 -12.75 8.27
N ASN A 503 -27.65 -11.48 7.82
CA ASN A 503 -27.96 -10.35 8.71
C ASN A 503 -29.25 -10.54 9.54
N ASP A 504 -30.29 -11.15 8.96
CA ASP A 504 -31.56 -11.40 9.64
C ASP A 504 -31.61 -12.74 10.41
N MET A 505 -30.57 -13.55 10.28
CA MET A 505 -30.46 -14.88 10.89
C MET A 505 -30.23 -14.80 12.40
N ILE A 506 -29.63 -13.72 12.91
CA ILE A 506 -29.30 -13.57 14.33
C ILE A 506 -30.12 -12.41 14.90
N LYS A 507 -30.95 -12.71 15.92
CA LYS A 507 -31.74 -11.72 16.66
C LYS A 507 -31.65 -12.03 18.14
N ASP A 508 -31.40 -11.01 18.97
CA ASP A 508 -31.32 -11.12 20.43
C ASP A 508 -30.47 -12.32 20.90
N ASN A 509 -29.26 -12.45 20.35
CA ASN A 509 -28.34 -13.57 20.60
C ASN A 509 -28.94 -14.96 20.36
N ASN A 510 -29.85 -15.10 19.40
CA ASN A 510 -30.41 -16.38 18.98
C ASN A 510 -30.46 -16.48 17.46
N ILE A 511 -30.26 -17.69 16.94
CA ILE A 511 -30.49 -17.99 15.53
C ILE A 511 -31.99 -18.14 15.28
N ASP A 512 -32.49 -17.43 14.28
CA ASP A 512 -33.82 -17.65 13.72
C ASP A 512 -33.83 -18.94 12.90
N LYS A 513 -34.51 -19.98 13.44
CA LYS A 513 -34.55 -21.31 12.86
C LYS A 513 -35.14 -21.31 11.45
N ASP A 514 -36.15 -20.49 11.19
CA ASP A 514 -36.83 -20.46 9.89
C ASP A 514 -35.93 -19.82 8.83
N VAL A 515 -35.22 -18.75 9.19
CA VAL A 515 -34.23 -18.09 8.33
C VAL A 515 -33.05 -19.02 8.02
N LEU A 516 -32.51 -19.72 9.03
CA LEU A 516 -31.45 -20.71 8.82
C LEU A 516 -31.91 -21.84 7.89
N THR A 517 -33.13 -22.34 8.09
CA THR A 517 -33.70 -23.42 7.28
C THR A 517 -33.85 -22.98 5.82
N GLU A 518 -34.36 -21.77 5.57
CA GLU A 518 -34.46 -21.21 4.21
C GLU A 518 -33.07 -21.03 3.60
N PHE A 519 -32.12 -20.44 4.34
CA PHE A 519 -30.74 -20.25 3.87
C PHE A 519 -30.09 -21.56 3.40
N LEU A 520 -30.14 -22.62 4.22
CA LEU A 520 -29.55 -23.91 3.87
C LEU A 520 -30.21 -24.53 2.65
N LYS A 521 -31.54 -24.51 2.61
CA LYS A 521 -32.32 -25.10 1.51
C LYS A 521 -32.02 -24.42 0.18
N GLU A 522 -32.01 -23.09 0.15
CA GLU A 522 -31.77 -22.34 -1.08
C GLU A 522 -30.29 -22.40 -1.49
N THR A 523 -29.35 -22.43 -0.53
CA THR A 523 -27.94 -22.73 -0.79
C THR A 523 -27.76 -24.10 -1.44
N LYS A 524 -28.50 -25.12 -0.97
CA LYS A 524 -28.47 -26.46 -1.57
C LYS A 524 -28.93 -26.46 -3.03
N ILE A 525 -29.99 -25.71 -3.35
CA ILE A 525 -30.48 -25.59 -4.73
C ILE A 525 -29.40 -25.03 -5.65
N ILE A 526 -28.70 -23.98 -5.19
CA ILE A 526 -27.60 -23.36 -5.92
C ILE A 526 -26.42 -24.33 -6.08
N ALA A 527 -26.08 -25.05 -5.01
CA ALA A 527 -24.99 -26.03 -5.00
C ALA A 527 -25.25 -27.18 -5.98
N ASP A 528 -26.47 -27.73 -5.96
CA ASP A 528 -26.90 -28.81 -6.86
C ASP A 528 -26.88 -28.36 -8.33
N GLN A 529 -27.35 -27.13 -8.62
CA GLN A 529 -27.27 -26.55 -9.97
C GLN A 529 -25.81 -26.43 -10.45
N SER A 530 -24.93 -25.99 -9.55
CA SER A 530 -23.51 -25.75 -9.82
C SER A 530 -22.67 -27.03 -9.79
N LYS A 531 -23.27 -28.21 -9.56
CA LYS A 531 -22.55 -29.49 -9.38
C LYS A 531 -21.38 -29.34 -8.41
N SER A 532 -21.68 -28.72 -7.27
CA SER A 532 -20.67 -28.36 -6.28
C SER A 532 -19.90 -29.57 -5.74
N LYS A 533 -18.74 -29.32 -5.15
CA LYS A 533 -17.83 -30.34 -4.63
C LYS A 533 -17.49 -30.08 -3.18
N SER A 534 -17.26 -31.14 -2.42
CA SER A 534 -16.59 -31.05 -1.12
C SER A 534 -15.12 -30.69 -1.30
N GLY A 535 -14.57 -29.93 -0.36
CA GLY A 535 -13.18 -29.48 -0.40
C GLY A 535 -13.02 -28.13 0.26
N LYS A 536 -11.82 -27.57 0.12
CA LYS A 536 -11.45 -26.22 0.53
C LYS A 536 -10.52 -25.66 -0.54
N LEU A 537 -10.71 -24.40 -0.94
CA LEU A 537 -9.71 -23.71 -1.74
C LEU A 537 -8.42 -23.51 -0.92
N ASP A 538 -7.27 -23.55 -1.59
CA ASP A 538 -6.02 -23.10 -0.98
C ASP A 538 -5.96 -21.56 -0.91
N GLU A 539 -5.10 -21.04 -0.03
CA GLU A 539 -4.98 -19.61 0.24
C GLU A 539 -4.55 -18.82 -1.01
N GLU A 540 -3.75 -19.42 -1.89
CA GLU A 540 -3.29 -18.81 -3.13
C GLU A 540 -4.46 -18.62 -4.12
N SER A 541 -5.33 -19.62 -4.23
CA SER A 541 -6.55 -19.56 -5.05
C SER A 541 -7.52 -18.50 -4.53
N ILE A 542 -7.69 -18.38 -3.21
CA ILE A 542 -8.53 -17.34 -2.59
C ILE A 542 -7.96 -15.94 -2.88
N TRP A 543 -6.64 -15.78 -2.81
CA TRP A 543 -5.99 -14.50 -3.12
C TRP A 543 -6.16 -14.12 -4.60
N GLN A 544 -5.96 -15.07 -5.52
CA GLN A 544 -6.18 -14.87 -6.95
C GLN A 544 -7.65 -14.52 -7.29
N GLU A 545 -8.63 -15.16 -6.64
CA GLU A 545 -10.06 -14.85 -6.82
C GLU A 545 -10.41 -13.38 -6.45
N ASN A 546 -9.72 -12.81 -5.46
CA ASN A 546 -10.11 -11.55 -4.81
C ASN A 546 -9.46 -10.30 -5.41
N MET A 547 -8.26 -10.37 -6.00
CA MET A 547 -7.53 -9.15 -6.39
C MET A 547 -8.17 -8.33 -7.52
N MET A 548 -8.89 -8.96 -8.46
CA MET A 548 -9.31 -8.26 -9.69
C MET A 548 -10.71 -8.61 -10.20
N ASN A 549 -11.39 -9.56 -9.55
CA ASN A 549 -12.60 -10.18 -10.08
C ASN A 549 -12.44 -10.71 -11.52
N GLU A 550 -11.20 -10.97 -11.96
CA GLU A 550 -10.89 -11.36 -13.33
C GLU A 550 -11.55 -12.69 -13.64
N GLU A 551 -11.35 -13.71 -12.80
CA GLU A 551 -11.91 -15.05 -13.01
C GLU A 551 -13.44 -15.01 -13.18
N LYS A 552 -14.16 -14.34 -12.27
CA LYS A 552 -15.62 -14.17 -12.35
C LYS A 552 -16.05 -13.45 -13.63
N SER A 553 -15.30 -12.42 -14.02
CA SER A 553 -15.53 -11.69 -15.26
C SER A 553 -15.31 -12.58 -16.48
N LEU A 554 -14.25 -13.38 -16.50
CA LEU A 554 -13.95 -14.32 -17.59
C LEU A 554 -14.96 -15.46 -17.67
N MET A 555 -15.45 -15.97 -16.54
CA MET A 555 -16.54 -16.97 -16.52
C MET A 555 -17.84 -16.43 -17.14
N LEU A 556 -18.16 -15.15 -16.92
CA LEU A 556 -19.29 -14.50 -17.59
C LEU A 556 -19.03 -14.31 -19.09
N TYR A 557 -17.81 -13.91 -19.46
CA TYR A 557 -17.39 -13.75 -20.86
C TYR A 557 -17.49 -15.06 -21.64
N ASP A 558 -17.01 -16.16 -21.04
CA ASP A 558 -17.05 -17.52 -21.59
C ASP A 558 -18.43 -18.19 -21.45
N LYS A 559 -19.39 -17.52 -20.79
CA LYS A 559 -20.76 -17.98 -20.54
C LYS A 559 -20.83 -19.29 -19.74
N THR A 560 -19.84 -19.51 -18.88
CA THR A 560 -19.78 -20.65 -17.95
C THR A 560 -20.45 -20.34 -16.62
N SER A 561 -20.68 -19.06 -16.30
CA SER A 561 -21.50 -18.59 -15.19
C SER A 561 -22.53 -17.55 -15.64
N LEU A 562 -23.54 -17.26 -14.80
CA LEU A 562 -24.53 -16.20 -15.04
C LEU A 562 -24.35 -15.00 -14.09
N LEU A 563 -23.62 -15.16 -12.98
CA LEU A 563 -23.56 -14.16 -11.93
C LEU A 563 -22.16 -14.13 -11.27
N GLY A 564 -21.59 -12.94 -11.18
CA GLY A 564 -20.47 -12.61 -10.31
C GLY A 564 -20.96 -11.88 -9.06
N LEU A 565 -20.52 -12.33 -7.89
CA LEU A 565 -20.67 -11.60 -6.62
C LEU A 565 -19.29 -11.21 -6.10
N THR A 566 -19.16 -9.97 -5.64
CA THR A 566 -17.91 -9.46 -5.09
C THR A 566 -18.16 -8.29 -4.14
N ASP A 567 -17.14 -7.93 -3.36
CA ASP A 567 -17.11 -6.68 -2.63
C ASP A 567 -16.15 -5.75 -3.34
N ILE A 568 -16.60 -4.55 -3.63
CA ILE A 568 -15.76 -3.52 -4.22
C ILE A 568 -15.25 -2.61 -3.10
N SER A 569 -13.93 -2.54 -2.96
CA SER A 569 -13.21 -1.69 -1.99
C SER A 569 -12.53 -0.50 -2.64
N ASP A 570 -12.45 -0.49 -3.97
CA ASP A 570 -11.95 0.61 -4.79
C ASP A 570 -12.58 0.54 -6.18
N MET A 571 -12.25 1.51 -7.04
CA MET A 571 -12.74 1.53 -8.41
C MET A 571 -12.00 0.55 -9.33
N TYR A 572 -10.85 0.01 -8.94
CA TYR A 572 -10.13 -0.95 -9.76
C TYR A 572 -10.92 -2.27 -9.88
N CYS A 573 -11.57 -2.69 -8.79
CA CYS A 573 -12.36 -3.93 -8.72
C CYS A 573 -13.47 -4.08 -9.78
N ILE A 574 -13.93 -2.97 -10.39
CA ILE A 574 -15.07 -2.96 -11.35
C ILE A 574 -14.64 -2.90 -12.83
N PHE A 575 -13.36 -2.69 -13.14
CA PHE A 575 -12.93 -2.46 -14.53
C PHE A 575 -13.17 -3.69 -15.41
N ALA A 576 -12.71 -4.86 -14.98
CA ALA A 576 -12.95 -6.13 -15.68
C ALA A 576 -14.46 -6.48 -15.73
N PRO A 577 -15.22 -6.41 -14.62
CA PRO A 577 -16.67 -6.58 -14.65
C PRO A 577 -17.37 -5.71 -15.69
N LEU A 578 -17.17 -4.39 -15.66
CA LEU A 578 -17.87 -3.48 -16.57
C LEU A 578 -17.47 -3.69 -18.04
N LYS A 579 -16.21 -4.05 -18.31
CA LYS A 579 -15.76 -4.41 -19.66
C LYS A 579 -16.50 -5.64 -20.18
N VAL A 580 -16.66 -6.67 -19.35
CA VAL A 580 -17.38 -7.89 -19.74
C VAL A 580 -18.86 -7.62 -19.93
N LEU A 581 -19.50 -6.81 -19.08
CA LEU A 581 -20.91 -6.45 -19.25
C LEU A 581 -21.19 -5.70 -20.56
N ASP A 582 -20.24 -4.90 -21.07
CA ASP A 582 -20.37 -4.28 -22.39
C ASP A 582 -20.44 -5.31 -23.52
N ILE A 583 -19.79 -6.46 -23.34
CA ILE A 583 -19.74 -7.55 -24.31
C ILE A 583 -20.97 -8.45 -24.16
N THR A 584 -21.27 -8.87 -22.93
CA THR A 584 -22.36 -9.81 -22.63
C THR A 584 -23.75 -9.15 -22.61
N LYS A 585 -23.81 -7.81 -22.56
CA LYS A 585 -25.03 -7.02 -22.37
C LYS A 585 -25.75 -7.34 -21.05
N GLY A 586 -24.97 -7.63 -20.02
CA GLY A 586 -25.46 -7.87 -18.66
C GLY A 586 -25.77 -6.58 -17.89
N ASP A 587 -26.13 -6.75 -16.62
CA ASP A 587 -26.47 -5.70 -15.67
C ASP A 587 -25.61 -5.77 -14.41
N TYR A 588 -25.71 -4.76 -13.54
CA TYR A 588 -25.07 -4.74 -12.24
C TYR A 588 -25.87 -3.94 -11.21
N ASP A 589 -25.77 -4.31 -9.94
CA ASP A 589 -26.37 -3.58 -8.81
C ASP A 589 -25.64 -3.92 -7.49
N THR A 590 -25.93 -3.17 -6.44
CA THR A 590 -25.61 -3.58 -5.07
C THR A 590 -26.45 -4.78 -4.64
N ILE A 591 -25.90 -5.62 -3.77
CA ILE A 591 -26.66 -6.72 -3.17
C ILE A 591 -27.53 -6.14 -2.04
N ASP A 592 -28.75 -5.73 -2.38
CA ASP A 592 -29.75 -5.24 -1.43
C ASP A 592 -29.26 -4.03 -0.58
N GLY A 593 -28.49 -3.13 -1.20
CA GLY A 593 -27.96 -1.94 -0.54
C GLY A 593 -27.01 -2.25 0.63
N LYS A 594 -26.42 -3.45 0.65
CA LYS A 594 -25.52 -3.90 1.72
C LYS A 594 -24.07 -3.40 1.53
N TYR A 595 -23.37 -3.24 2.64
CA TYR A 595 -21.97 -2.81 2.67
C TYR A 595 -21.24 -3.41 3.87
N ILE A 596 -19.91 -3.47 3.81
CA ILE A 596 -19.05 -3.99 4.87
C ILE A 596 -18.26 -2.80 5.43
N PRO A 597 -18.59 -2.31 6.64
CA PRO A 597 -17.81 -1.26 7.28
C PRO A 597 -16.47 -1.80 7.80
N SER A 598 -15.42 -0.96 7.76
CA SER A 598 -14.09 -1.31 8.27
C SER A 598 -13.39 -0.11 8.90
N GLY A 599 -12.40 -0.41 9.76
CA GLY A 599 -11.59 0.59 10.44
C GLY A 599 -12.40 1.33 11.49
N PHE A 600 -12.98 0.61 12.44
CA PHE A 600 -13.78 1.16 13.53
C PHE A 600 -12.87 1.78 14.60
N LEU A 601 -12.99 3.08 14.90
CA LEU A 601 -12.18 3.71 15.96
C LEU A 601 -12.99 4.19 17.16
N GLY A 602 -12.46 3.92 18.36
CA GLY A 602 -12.95 4.47 19.61
C GLY A 602 -11.86 5.22 20.39
N ILE A 603 -12.29 6.18 21.23
CA ILE A 603 -11.42 6.81 22.23
C ILE A 603 -11.59 6.07 23.55
N ASN A 604 -10.48 5.70 24.18
CA ASN A 604 -10.50 5.17 25.54
C ASN A 604 -11.02 6.23 26.52
N ASN A 605 -12.12 5.95 27.19
CA ASN A 605 -12.75 6.87 28.13
C ASN A 605 -11.88 7.13 29.37
N ALA A 606 -10.87 6.29 29.66
CA ALA A 606 -9.88 6.54 30.71
C ALA A 606 -8.70 7.43 30.25
N SER A 607 -8.54 7.68 28.94
CA SER A 607 -7.41 8.46 28.40
C SER A 607 -7.31 9.86 29.01
N SER A 608 -6.08 10.30 29.28
CA SER A 608 -5.77 11.69 29.65
C SER A 608 -5.61 12.61 28.42
N GLN A 609 -5.48 12.04 27.23
CA GLN A 609 -5.25 12.75 25.96
C GLN A 609 -6.53 12.92 25.11
N LYS A 610 -7.73 12.80 25.69
CA LYS A 610 -9.01 12.86 24.94
C LYS A 610 -9.14 14.03 23.96
N LYS A 611 -8.63 15.22 24.33
CA LYS A 611 -8.67 16.40 23.45
C LYS A 611 -7.76 16.22 22.23
N LEU A 612 -6.58 15.62 22.43
CA LEU A 612 -5.63 15.34 21.34
C LEU A 612 -6.16 14.20 20.47
N ALA A 613 -6.69 13.13 21.09
CA ALA A 613 -7.36 12.02 20.40
C ALA A 613 -8.53 12.51 19.54
N ALA A 614 -9.38 13.41 20.07
CA ALA A 614 -10.48 14.00 19.31
C ALA A 614 -10.02 14.83 18.11
N LYS A 615 -8.88 15.53 18.21
CA LYS A 615 -8.29 16.24 17.07
C LYS A 615 -7.80 15.25 16.01
N PHE A 616 -7.14 14.18 16.42
CA PHE A 616 -6.67 13.13 15.51
C PHE A 616 -7.83 12.45 14.79
N ILE A 617 -8.89 12.05 15.51
CA ILE A 617 -10.10 11.49 14.91
C ILE A 617 -10.74 12.45 13.90
N LYS A 618 -10.75 13.77 14.18
CA LYS A 618 -11.25 14.74 13.20
C LYS A 618 -10.41 14.77 11.92
N GLU A 619 -9.09 14.65 12.04
CA GLU A 619 -8.18 14.60 10.88
C GLU A 619 -8.37 13.32 10.06
N LEU A 620 -8.60 12.18 10.72
CA LEU A 620 -8.91 10.89 10.08
C LEU A 620 -10.10 10.93 9.12
N TYR A 621 -11.12 11.74 9.43
CA TYR A 621 -12.31 11.92 8.58
C TYR A 621 -12.19 13.09 7.60
N SER A 622 -11.04 13.77 7.56
CA SER A 622 -10.81 14.85 6.61
C SER A 622 -10.75 14.32 5.17
N GLU A 623 -11.14 15.16 4.22
CA GLU A 623 -11.02 14.87 2.79
C GLU A 623 -9.57 14.53 2.41
N LYS A 624 -8.59 15.22 3.04
CA LYS A 624 -7.16 15.05 2.77
C LYS A 624 -6.67 13.63 3.05
N VAL A 625 -7.04 13.06 4.20
CA VAL A 625 -6.67 11.70 4.58
C VAL A 625 -7.48 10.68 3.78
N GLN A 626 -8.80 10.89 3.69
CA GLN A 626 -9.73 9.91 3.13
C GLN A 626 -9.62 9.74 1.62
N LYS A 627 -9.11 10.74 0.89
CA LYS A 627 -8.89 10.66 -0.57
C LYS A 627 -7.70 9.79 -0.97
N ALA A 628 -6.88 9.34 0.00
CA ALA A 628 -5.79 8.43 -0.30
C ALA A 628 -6.35 7.08 -0.76
N GLU A 629 -5.93 6.63 -1.94
CA GLU A 629 -6.26 5.32 -2.50
C GLU A 629 -5.29 4.28 -1.93
N LEU A 630 -5.75 3.53 -0.93
CA LEU A 630 -4.91 2.59 -0.16
C LEU A 630 -5.36 1.13 -0.31
N GLY A 631 -6.35 0.87 -1.17
CA GLY A 631 -6.96 -0.46 -1.34
C GLY A 631 -7.73 -0.97 -0.12
N ASP A 632 -8.01 -0.12 0.88
CA ASP A 632 -8.60 -0.50 2.17
C ASP A 632 -10.08 -0.11 2.31
N GLY A 633 -10.75 0.19 1.19
CA GLY A 633 -12.17 0.50 1.12
C GLY A 633 -12.48 1.93 0.64
N PHE A 634 -13.76 2.13 0.28
CA PHE A 634 -14.28 3.44 -0.07
C PHE A 634 -14.34 4.36 1.14
N PRO A 635 -13.99 5.65 0.98
CA PRO A 635 -14.01 6.60 2.08
C PRO A 635 -15.43 6.96 2.51
N VAL A 636 -15.65 7.07 3.83
CA VAL A 636 -16.92 7.62 4.34
C VAL A 636 -17.06 9.12 4.07
N ASN A 637 -15.95 9.82 3.78
CA ASN A 637 -15.97 11.22 3.38
C ASN A 637 -16.51 11.37 1.95
N ILE A 638 -17.57 12.15 1.78
CA ILE A 638 -18.32 12.23 0.51
C ILE A 638 -17.46 12.84 -0.60
N LYS A 639 -16.68 13.88 -0.29
CA LYS A 639 -15.79 14.51 -1.29
C LYS A 639 -14.60 13.64 -1.66
N ALA A 640 -14.06 12.91 -0.69
CA ALA A 640 -13.01 11.94 -0.97
C ALA A 640 -13.50 10.85 -1.93
N LEU A 641 -14.75 10.38 -1.76
CA LEU A 641 -15.37 9.41 -2.66
C LEU A 641 -15.53 9.95 -4.09
N GLU A 642 -15.80 11.25 -4.25
CA GLU A 642 -15.91 11.92 -5.56
C GLU A 642 -14.61 11.94 -6.35
N ASN A 643 -13.46 11.89 -5.68
CA ASN A 643 -12.16 12.03 -6.33
C ASN A 643 -11.72 10.77 -7.12
N TYR A 644 -12.36 9.62 -6.89
CA TYR A 644 -12.03 8.36 -7.58
C TYR A 644 -12.33 8.40 -9.09
N GLU A 645 -13.06 9.39 -9.62
CA GLU A 645 -13.34 9.53 -11.05
C GLU A 645 -12.11 9.89 -11.91
N LEU A 646 -11.06 10.44 -11.29
CA LEU A 646 -9.93 11.07 -11.99
C LEU A 646 -8.62 10.28 -11.91
N ALA A 647 -8.63 9.12 -11.25
CA ALA A 647 -7.40 8.46 -10.82
C ALA A 647 -6.85 7.39 -11.79
N TYR A 648 -7.44 7.16 -12.97
CA TYR A 648 -7.06 6.00 -13.80
C TYR A 648 -6.92 6.29 -15.30
N ASP A 649 -6.68 7.56 -15.67
CA ASP A 649 -6.47 7.95 -17.07
C ASP A 649 -5.30 7.11 -17.66
N ASP A 650 -5.51 6.55 -18.86
CA ASP A 650 -4.59 5.64 -19.59
C ASP A 650 -4.40 4.22 -18.99
N PHE A 651 -5.27 3.77 -18.08
CA PHE A 651 -5.24 2.38 -17.61
C PHE A 651 -5.56 1.38 -18.72
N ILE A 652 -4.65 0.43 -18.94
CA ILE A 652 -4.82 -0.74 -19.81
C ILE A 652 -4.29 -1.97 -19.11
N LEU A 653 -5.10 -3.02 -19.09
CA LEU A 653 -4.75 -4.37 -18.66
C LEU A 653 -5.14 -5.35 -19.75
N THR A 654 -4.30 -6.35 -19.98
CA THR A 654 -4.67 -7.52 -20.78
C THR A 654 -4.90 -8.71 -19.85
N THR A 655 -6.12 -9.24 -19.83
CA THR A 655 -6.46 -10.45 -19.05
C THR A 655 -5.72 -11.68 -19.59
N THR A 656 -5.76 -12.76 -18.81
CA THR A 656 -5.20 -14.07 -19.17
C THR A 656 -5.69 -14.64 -20.51
N ASN A 657 -6.91 -14.30 -20.94
CA ASN A 657 -7.46 -14.72 -22.24
C ASN A 657 -7.27 -13.69 -23.37
N GLY A 658 -6.49 -12.62 -23.13
CA GLY A 658 -6.18 -11.59 -24.12
C GLY A 658 -7.21 -10.48 -24.24
N LEU A 659 -8.20 -10.39 -23.32
CA LEU A 659 -9.16 -9.29 -23.29
C LEU A 659 -8.48 -8.02 -22.77
N GLU A 660 -8.52 -6.96 -23.58
CA GLU A 660 -8.05 -5.64 -23.16
C GLU A 660 -9.13 -4.92 -22.33
N VAL A 661 -8.83 -4.74 -21.04
CA VAL A 661 -9.61 -4.00 -20.06
C VAL A 661 -9.02 -2.60 -19.94
N THR A 662 -9.87 -1.60 -20.19
CA THR A 662 -9.52 -0.19 -20.08
C THR A 662 -10.38 0.46 -19.02
N GLN A 663 -10.01 1.66 -18.58
CA GLN A 663 -10.86 2.47 -17.70
C GLN A 663 -12.29 2.61 -18.26
N PRO A 664 -13.34 2.41 -17.44
CA PRO A 664 -14.73 2.69 -17.82
C PRO A 664 -14.98 4.17 -18.11
N SER A 665 -16.08 4.48 -18.81
CA SER A 665 -16.46 5.88 -19.05
C SER A 665 -16.78 6.59 -17.72
N LYS A 666 -16.53 7.92 -17.68
CA LYS A 666 -16.85 8.76 -16.51
C LYS A 666 -18.30 8.62 -16.04
N GLU A 667 -19.25 8.47 -16.98
CA GLU A 667 -20.66 8.23 -16.65
C GLU A 667 -20.89 6.91 -15.89
N LYS A 668 -20.19 5.83 -16.28
CA LYS A 668 -20.28 4.55 -15.56
C LYS A 668 -19.64 4.64 -14.18
N MET A 669 -18.48 5.30 -14.09
CA MET A 669 -17.80 5.55 -12.82
C MET A 669 -18.71 6.32 -11.86
N GLN A 670 -19.38 7.37 -12.34
CA GLN A 670 -20.36 8.14 -11.56
C GLN A 670 -21.51 7.30 -11.04
N LYS A 671 -22.10 6.43 -11.88
CA LYS A 671 -23.18 5.52 -11.46
C LYS A 671 -22.73 4.57 -10.34
N ILE A 672 -21.51 4.04 -10.41
CA ILE A 672 -20.96 3.20 -9.34
C ILE A 672 -20.79 4.00 -8.05
N LEU A 673 -20.24 5.22 -8.13
CA LEU A 673 -20.10 6.08 -6.95
C LEU A 673 -21.47 6.46 -6.33
N GLU A 674 -22.51 6.63 -7.15
CA GLU A 674 -23.88 6.81 -6.67
C GLU A 674 -24.41 5.58 -5.92
N LEU A 675 -24.18 4.38 -6.46
CA LEU A 675 -24.48 3.12 -5.76
C LEU A 675 -23.74 3.05 -4.42
N CYS A 676 -22.44 3.34 -4.41
CA CYS A 676 -21.63 3.36 -3.19
C CYS A 676 -22.13 4.37 -2.14
N ARG A 677 -22.80 5.45 -2.52
CA ARG A 677 -23.41 6.40 -1.56
C ARG A 677 -24.73 5.89 -1.01
N SER A 678 -25.46 5.15 -1.84
CA SER A 678 -26.84 4.75 -1.59
C SER A 678 -26.99 3.61 -0.58
N VAL A 679 -25.92 2.85 -0.31
CA VAL A 679 -25.93 1.73 0.64
C VAL A 679 -26.43 2.13 2.03
N THR A 680 -27.18 1.23 2.67
CA THR A 680 -27.85 1.49 3.96
C THR A 680 -27.69 0.38 4.98
N THR A 681 -27.35 -0.83 4.56
CA THR A 681 -27.42 -2.02 5.42
C THR A 681 -26.01 -2.55 5.72
N PRO A 682 -25.46 -2.37 6.93
CA PRO A 682 -24.15 -2.91 7.26
C PRO A 682 -24.21 -4.45 7.35
N ILE A 683 -23.17 -5.11 6.86
CA ILE A 683 -22.91 -6.53 7.11
C ILE A 683 -21.99 -6.64 8.31
N ALA A 684 -22.36 -7.50 9.26
CA ALA A 684 -21.54 -7.86 10.39
C ALA A 684 -21.44 -9.39 10.43
N ILE A 685 -20.23 -9.92 10.27
CA ILE A 685 -19.97 -11.36 10.28
C ILE A 685 -19.29 -11.74 11.58
N ASP A 686 -19.93 -12.65 12.30
CA ASP A 686 -19.29 -13.38 13.38
C ASP A 686 -18.59 -14.61 12.76
N GLN A 687 -17.27 -14.55 12.64
CA GLN A 687 -16.48 -15.62 12.02
C GLN A 687 -16.62 -16.95 12.79
N THR A 688 -16.70 -16.90 14.12
CA THR A 688 -16.83 -18.11 14.93
C THR A 688 -18.17 -18.79 14.67
N LEU A 689 -19.23 -17.99 14.55
CA LEU A 689 -20.56 -18.49 14.23
C LEU A 689 -20.63 -19.04 12.80
N LEU A 690 -20.04 -18.34 11.83
CA LEU A 690 -19.92 -18.81 10.45
C LEU A 690 -19.23 -20.17 10.40
N ASP A 691 -18.08 -20.34 11.06
CA ASP A 691 -17.33 -21.60 11.08
C ASP A 691 -18.17 -22.76 11.65
N MET A 692 -18.95 -22.51 12.70
CA MET A 692 -19.88 -23.50 13.27
C MET A 692 -20.98 -23.89 12.28
N ILE A 693 -21.57 -22.92 11.58
CA ILE A 693 -22.63 -23.15 10.59
C ILE A 693 -22.09 -23.89 9.38
N GLU A 694 -20.97 -23.42 8.79
CA GLU A 694 -20.33 -24.00 7.61
C GLU A 694 -19.99 -25.47 7.85
N THR A 695 -19.39 -25.78 9.01
CA THR A 695 -18.96 -27.14 9.37
C THR A 695 -20.13 -28.13 9.34
N GLU A 696 -21.28 -27.77 9.89
CA GLU A 696 -22.45 -28.65 9.88
C GLU A 696 -23.18 -28.63 8.53
N ALA A 697 -23.24 -27.46 7.88
CA ALA A 697 -23.93 -27.28 6.61
C ALA A 697 -23.27 -28.06 5.46
N GLU A 698 -21.94 -28.22 5.45
CA GLU A 698 -21.21 -28.91 4.37
C GLU A 698 -21.79 -30.30 4.07
N ALA A 699 -22.11 -31.08 5.12
CA ALA A 699 -22.66 -32.41 4.97
C ALA A 699 -24.04 -32.40 4.29
N TYR A 700 -24.92 -31.45 4.63
CA TYR A 700 -26.23 -31.30 4.01
C TYR A 700 -26.12 -30.82 2.56
N ILE A 701 -25.30 -29.80 2.31
CA ILE A 701 -25.09 -29.26 0.96
C ILE A 701 -24.53 -30.35 0.04
N GLY A 702 -23.56 -31.14 0.51
CA GLY A 702 -22.99 -32.28 -0.21
C GLY A 702 -23.90 -33.52 -0.32
N GLY A 703 -25.11 -33.52 0.25
CA GLY A 703 -26.07 -34.62 0.16
C GLY A 703 -25.84 -35.78 1.13
N ASN A 704 -24.99 -35.61 2.14
CA ASN A 704 -24.64 -36.62 3.15
C ASN A 704 -25.43 -36.50 4.46
N ALA A 705 -26.28 -35.47 4.62
CA ALA A 705 -27.15 -35.27 5.78
C ALA A 705 -28.53 -34.72 5.36
N ASP A 706 -29.53 -34.86 6.23
CA ASP A 706 -30.86 -34.27 6.04
C ASP A 706 -30.95 -32.84 6.61
N LEU A 707 -31.88 -32.04 6.09
CA LEU A 707 -32.03 -30.62 6.45
C LEU A 707 -32.38 -30.43 7.93
N ASP A 708 -33.36 -31.18 8.44
CA ASP A 708 -33.88 -31.01 9.80
C ASP A 708 -32.82 -31.36 10.85
N SER A 709 -32.09 -32.46 10.65
CA SER A 709 -30.96 -32.86 11.49
C SER A 709 -29.86 -31.81 11.48
N THR A 710 -29.52 -31.25 10.32
CA THR A 710 -28.48 -30.23 10.17
C THR A 710 -28.87 -28.94 10.88
N VAL A 711 -30.09 -28.44 10.67
CA VAL A 711 -30.63 -27.27 11.37
C VAL A 711 -30.58 -27.46 12.88
N ASN A 712 -31.04 -28.63 13.39
CA ASN A 712 -31.04 -28.88 14.82
C ASN A 712 -29.62 -28.92 15.41
N LYS A 713 -28.64 -29.53 14.72
CA LYS A 713 -27.24 -29.52 15.16
C LYS A 713 -26.64 -28.13 15.22
N ILE A 714 -26.88 -27.30 14.20
CA ILE A 714 -26.44 -25.91 14.18
C ILE A 714 -27.05 -25.15 15.37
N MET A 715 -28.37 -25.26 15.57
CA MET A 715 -29.07 -24.63 16.69
C MET A 715 -28.49 -25.06 18.05
N GLU A 716 -28.21 -26.36 18.24
CA GLU A 716 -27.63 -26.88 19.48
C GLU A 716 -26.21 -26.38 19.74
N LYS A 717 -25.35 -26.39 18.72
CA LYS A 717 -23.94 -25.98 18.84
C LYS A 717 -23.77 -24.49 19.08
N THR A 718 -24.53 -23.68 18.35
CA THR A 718 -24.42 -22.22 18.40
C THR A 718 -25.08 -21.63 19.63
N LYS A 719 -26.08 -22.32 20.22
CA LYS A 719 -26.74 -21.87 21.44
C LYS A 719 -25.78 -21.67 22.62
N ALA A 720 -24.77 -22.53 22.77
CA ALA A 720 -23.79 -22.34 23.84
C ALA A 720 -23.00 -21.04 23.64
N TYR A 721 -22.47 -20.84 22.43
CA TYR A 721 -21.67 -19.66 22.05
C TYR A 721 -22.44 -18.35 22.18
N LEU A 722 -23.70 -18.30 21.73
CA LEU A 722 -24.51 -17.07 21.79
C LEU A 722 -25.02 -16.72 23.20
N ASN A 723 -24.98 -17.67 24.15
CA ASN A 723 -25.34 -17.42 25.55
C ASN A 723 -24.13 -17.10 26.46
N GLU A 724 -22.91 -17.19 25.94
CA GLU A 724 -21.68 -16.70 26.59
C GLU A 724 -21.51 -15.19 26.36
#